data_AF-A0A1K1M3T4-F1
#
_entry.id   AF-A0A1K1M3T4-F1
#
_cell.length_a   1.000
_cell.length_b   1.000
_cell.length_c   1.000
_cell.angle_alpha   90.00
_cell.angle_beta   90.00
_cell.angle_gamma   90.00
#
_symmetry.space_group_name_H-M   'P 1'
#
loop_
_entity.id
_entity.type
_entity.pdbx_description
1 polymer ?
#
loop_
_entity_poly.entity_id
_entity_poly.type
_entity_poly.pdbx_seq_one_letter_code
_entity_poly.pdbx_strand_id
1 'polypeptide(L)'
;MKRTRKTQATLDLPTLKLEGGLFLPGQLEKAAQSRASAQLEADYGTPKGVKLKDEYSRAFQIACAQWQHFATQMERADVDAAQCTTAFVHELLRDAFGYATLQATAAQQVGELRYPVSLMADTLPVLVAPHTLGLDAADARFAVQGGGSRKKASFQAMQELLNASEPLQWGIVSNGKQLRLLRDAASLTRPSFLEVDLADLLGGQRYAEFANVWRLLHASRASRPGQGATACIWEQWRNEGQQEGTRVRDGLRNGVEQALLTFGQGFLQHPANHALRAALNDGTLSKDAYFQQLLRLIYRLIFVFTVEERGVLHSQDDSAEALAARRAYAEGYALTRLRELCLKRRARTRHDDQWQAIRIVFRGLAQGESRLALPALGGLFAPEQCPDLDVASLDNAYLLAALQYLRWAKPVGAQRLVPADYCNMGPEELGSVYESLLELVPAIDLPARIFGFIGRTEEGSTVGNARKLTGSYYTPDSLVQELIKSALNPVIEQRLAAQPANPTEALLAIRVIDPACGSGHFLLAAARRLAEKLAQLRSLEDGQEGAIQPQDYRHALRKVVARCIYGVDRNPMAIELARMALWLEGYEEGRPLGFLDHHLQVGDALFGLTDLTGLKQGIAKDAFKPLSGDDKDVCKELAKANAAGLKQIAKDLQGKQMLLGVDNRSGLEALRAIETLPADTPEQVAAKEQAWRRFLEESAHSPLAHAADALVGAYLLAKMEDTADTVPTSIILHALLTAPERAQTEHAAPIAAAREACEQARVFHWPLAFPQVFTEGGFDCVLGNPPGSASSCRRKNSSPPATATWRKPATRPNAPSASSGSVRAYWRATCTQTWPTKRVRTKLKNAFTANSSPPAVRRRRPACSPM
;
A
#
# COMPACT_ATOMS: atom_id res chain seq x y z
N MET A 1 -2.95 5.01 -47.54
CA MET A 1 -3.26 5.09 -46.09
C MET A 1 -2.95 3.74 -45.42
N LYS A 2 -1.82 3.62 -44.72
CA LYS A 2 -1.54 2.41 -43.92
C LYS A 2 -2.49 2.41 -42.72
N ARG A 3 -3.42 1.45 -42.67
CA ARG A 3 -4.25 1.16 -41.49
C ARG A 3 -3.30 0.78 -40.35
N THR A 4 -2.95 1.74 -39.50
CA THR A 4 -2.39 1.48 -38.18
C THR A 4 -3.44 0.67 -37.41
N ARG A 5 -3.17 -0.62 -37.20
CA ARG A 5 -3.93 -1.48 -36.28
C ARG A 5 -4.04 -0.75 -34.95
N LYS A 6 -5.28 -0.52 -34.50
CA LYS A 6 -5.56 -0.14 -33.11
C LYS A 6 -5.03 -1.26 -32.23
N THR A 7 -3.92 -1.04 -31.55
CA THR A 7 -3.55 -1.81 -30.35
C THR A 7 -4.26 -1.14 -29.18
N GLN A 8 -5.56 -1.40 -29.04
CA GLN A 8 -6.21 -1.32 -27.73
C GLN A 8 -5.67 -2.50 -26.93
N ALA A 9 -5.13 -2.23 -25.74
CA ALA A 9 -4.58 -3.24 -24.83
C ALA A 9 -5.61 -3.74 -23.81
N THR A 10 -6.87 -3.38 -24.00
CA THR A 10 -8.01 -3.99 -23.32
C THR A 10 -8.46 -5.17 -24.18
N LEU A 11 -8.58 -6.34 -23.57
CA LEU A 11 -9.34 -7.46 -24.11
C LEU A 11 -10.75 -6.95 -24.43
N ASP A 12 -11.00 -6.57 -25.68
CA ASP A 12 -12.31 -6.09 -26.16
C ASP A 12 -13.18 -7.31 -26.48
N LEU A 13 -13.43 -8.14 -25.46
CA LEU A 13 -14.27 -9.33 -25.52
C LEU A 13 -15.44 -9.14 -24.53
N PRO A 14 -16.60 -8.63 -24.98
CA PRO A 14 -17.70 -8.24 -24.08
C PRO A 14 -18.25 -9.40 -23.23
N THR A 15 -18.11 -10.64 -23.70
CA THR A 15 -18.54 -11.85 -22.95
C THR A 15 -17.50 -12.37 -21.94
N LEU A 16 -16.31 -11.76 -21.87
CA LEU A 16 -15.22 -12.18 -20.98
C LEU A 16 -14.87 -11.07 -20.00
N LYS A 17 -14.97 -11.37 -18.71
CA LYS A 17 -14.59 -10.47 -17.62
C LYS A 17 -13.45 -11.07 -16.81
N LEU A 18 -12.31 -10.39 -16.79
CA LEU A 18 -11.19 -10.72 -15.92
C LEU A 18 -11.28 -9.85 -14.66
N GLU A 19 -11.51 -10.47 -13.52
CA GLU A 19 -11.54 -9.81 -12.22
C GLU A 19 -10.26 -10.16 -11.44
N GLY A 20 -9.59 -9.15 -10.91
CA GLY A 20 -8.35 -9.32 -10.15
C GLY A 20 -7.16 -9.89 -10.95
N GLY A 21 -6.14 -10.37 -10.22
CA GLY A 21 -4.85 -10.76 -10.80
C GLY A 21 -4.77 -12.21 -11.30
N LEU A 22 -5.85 -12.80 -11.83
CA LEU A 22 -5.84 -14.23 -12.20
C LEU A 22 -4.85 -14.48 -13.35
N PHE A 23 -4.90 -13.63 -14.37
CA PHE A 23 -3.95 -13.57 -15.49
C PHE A 23 -3.56 -12.10 -15.70
N LEU A 24 -2.39 -11.84 -16.29
CA LEU A 24 -2.16 -10.50 -16.85
C LEU A 24 -3.04 -10.31 -18.10
N PRO A 25 -3.75 -9.18 -18.25
CA PRO A 25 -4.62 -8.94 -19.40
C PRO A 25 -3.91 -9.13 -20.74
N GLY A 26 -2.68 -8.62 -20.88
CA GLY A 26 -1.89 -8.79 -22.10
C GLY A 26 -1.53 -10.26 -22.41
N GLN A 27 -1.34 -11.10 -21.38
CA GLN A 27 -1.09 -12.52 -21.58
C GLN A 27 -2.38 -13.26 -21.94
N LEU A 28 -3.50 -12.91 -21.30
CA LEU A 28 -4.80 -13.48 -21.61
C LEU A 28 -5.22 -13.12 -23.06
N GLU A 29 -4.94 -11.89 -23.51
CA GLU A 29 -5.19 -11.46 -24.88
C GLU A 29 -4.36 -12.26 -25.89
N LYS A 30 -3.05 -12.47 -25.59
CA LYS A 30 -2.19 -13.35 -26.39
C LYS A 30 -2.78 -14.76 -26.48
N ALA A 31 -3.24 -15.32 -25.35
CA ALA A 31 -3.85 -16.64 -25.31
C ALA A 31 -5.15 -16.71 -26.12
N ALA A 32 -6.06 -15.75 -25.97
CA ALA A 32 -7.29 -15.67 -26.78
C ALA A 32 -6.98 -15.64 -28.29
N GLN A 33 -5.96 -14.87 -28.68
CA GLN A 33 -5.55 -14.69 -30.07
C GLN A 33 -4.64 -15.79 -30.62
N SER A 34 -4.44 -16.90 -29.89
CA SER A 34 -3.57 -18.03 -30.28
C SER A 34 -2.10 -17.65 -30.45
N ARG A 35 -1.60 -16.71 -29.64
CA ARG A 35 -0.21 -16.20 -29.65
C ARG A 35 0.57 -16.53 -28.37
N ALA A 36 -0.07 -17.17 -27.38
CA ALA A 36 0.62 -17.63 -26.18
C ALA A 36 1.33 -18.97 -26.44
N SER A 37 2.14 -19.40 -25.47
CA SER A 37 2.80 -20.70 -25.48
C SER A 37 1.78 -21.85 -25.42
N ALA A 38 2.16 -23.02 -25.93
CA ALA A 38 1.36 -24.25 -25.92
C ALA A 38 0.00 -24.13 -26.65
N GLN A 39 -0.07 -23.41 -27.77
CA GLN A 39 -1.31 -23.23 -28.57
C GLN A 39 -1.22 -23.79 -30.00
N LEU A 40 -0.32 -24.75 -30.25
CA LEU A 40 -0.33 -25.53 -31.49
C LEU A 40 -1.54 -26.47 -31.50
N GLU A 41 -1.94 -26.94 -32.68
CA GLU A 41 -3.09 -27.85 -32.81
C GLU A 41 -2.92 -29.12 -31.95
N ALA A 42 -1.72 -29.70 -31.94
CA ALA A 42 -1.37 -30.83 -31.09
C ALA A 42 -1.55 -30.56 -29.58
N ASP A 43 -1.38 -29.32 -29.13
CA ASP A 43 -1.53 -28.95 -27.73
C ASP A 43 -3.00 -28.99 -27.27
N TYR A 44 -3.94 -28.86 -28.22
CA TYR A 44 -5.37 -29.04 -27.96
C TYR A 44 -5.83 -30.50 -28.03
N GLY A 45 -4.93 -31.44 -28.34
CA GLY A 45 -5.29 -32.84 -28.50
C GLY A 45 -6.15 -33.10 -29.74
N THR A 46 -6.11 -32.20 -30.74
CA THR A 46 -6.85 -32.39 -31.98
C THR A 46 -6.30 -33.57 -32.78
N PRO A 47 -7.16 -34.43 -33.37
CA PRO A 47 -6.73 -35.53 -34.21
C PRO A 47 -5.86 -35.06 -35.39
N LYS A 48 -4.92 -35.91 -35.82
CA LYS A 48 -4.07 -35.61 -36.98
C LYS A 48 -4.94 -35.41 -38.23
N GLY A 49 -4.73 -34.30 -38.94
CA GLY A 49 -5.45 -33.95 -40.16
C GLY A 49 -6.70 -33.09 -39.95
N VAL A 50 -7.11 -32.84 -38.71
CA VAL A 50 -8.21 -31.93 -38.37
C VAL A 50 -7.63 -30.58 -37.97
N LYS A 51 -8.17 -29.49 -38.51
CA LYS A 51 -7.75 -28.14 -38.13
C LYS A 51 -8.44 -27.72 -36.85
N LEU A 52 -7.75 -26.92 -36.05
CA LEU A 52 -8.32 -26.37 -34.81
C LEU A 52 -9.63 -25.62 -35.04
N LYS A 53 -9.74 -24.93 -36.19
CA LYS A 53 -10.96 -24.22 -36.60
C LYS A 53 -12.18 -25.11 -36.73
N ASP A 54 -12.00 -26.31 -37.27
CA ASP A 54 -13.10 -27.22 -37.51
C ASP A 54 -13.63 -27.76 -36.17
N GLU A 55 -12.72 -28.01 -35.22
CA GLU A 55 -13.07 -28.45 -33.86
C GLU A 55 -13.86 -27.41 -33.08
N TYR A 56 -13.38 -26.16 -32.96
CA TYR A 56 -14.17 -25.15 -32.22
C TYR A 56 -15.43 -24.73 -32.97
N SER A 57 -15.50 -24.91 -34.31
CA SER A 57 -16.75 -24.71 -35.07
C SER A 57 -17.79 -25.76 -34.72
N ARG A 58 -17.37 -27.03 -34.64
CA ARG A 58 -18.22 -28.14 -34.20
C ARG A 58 -18.67 -27.95 -32.76
N ALA A 59 -17.74 -27.62 -31.86
CA ALA A 59 -18.05 -27.36 -30.45
C ALA A 59 -19.04 -26.20 -30.28
N PHE A 60 -18.94 -25.15 -31.09
CA PHE A 60 -19.88 -24.03 -31.07
C PHE A 60 -21.30 -24.46 -31.43
N GLN A 61 -21.46 -25.27 -32.49
CA GLN A 61 -22.78 -25.79 -32.89
C GLN A 61 -23.41 -26.65 -31.79
N ILE A 62 -22.61 -27.51 -31.16
CA ILE A 62 -23.04 -28.35 -30.02
C ILE A 62 -23.47 -27.48 -28.84
N ALA A 63 -22.63 -26.51 -28.44
CA ALA A 63 -22.91 -25.62 -27.31
C ALA A 63 -24.17 -24.78 -27.52
N CYS A 64 -24.38 -24.24 -28.73
CA CYS A 64 -25.59 -23.49 -29.08
C CYS A 64 -26.86 -24.37 -29.01
N ALA A 65 -26.79 -25.61 -29.50
CA ALA A 65 -27.91 -26.54 -29.42
C ALA A 65 -28.25 -26.91 -27.96
N GLN A 66 -27.22 -27.19 -27.14
CA GLN A 66 -27.38 -27.45 -25.71
C GLN A 66 -27.96 -26.23 -24.98
N TRP A 67 -27.50 -25.02 -25.30
CA TRP A 67 -28.03 -23.77 -24.73
C TRP A 67 -29.50 -23.57 -25.08
N GLN A 68 -29.90 -23.77 -26.34
CA GLN A 68 -31.31 -23.66 -26.76
C GLN A 68 -32.21 -24.62 -25.98
N HIS A 69 -31.75 -25.86 -25.78
CA HIS A 69 -32.47 -26.82 -24.95
C HIS A 69 -32.57 -26.35 -23.49
N PHE A 70 -31.45 -25.91 -22.91
CA PHE A 70 -31.40 -25.43 -21.53
C PHE A 70 -32.25 -24.17 -21.30
N ALA A 71 -32.19 -23.19 -22.20
CA ALA A 71 -32.99 -21.96 -22.13
C ALA A 71 -34.49 -22.27 -22.09
N THR A 72 -34.94 -23.28 -22.85
CA THR A 72 -36.34 -23.74 -22.82
C THR A 72 -36.70 -24.39 -21.48
N GLN A 73 -35.77 -25.12 -20.85
CA GLN A 73 -36.00 -25.71 -19.52
C GLN A 73 -36.00 -24.66 -18.40
N MET A 74 -35.30 -23.54 -18.55
CA MET A 74 -35.27 -22.48 -17.54
C MET A 74 -36.60 -21.76 -17.36
N GLU A 75 -37.47 -21.78 -18.37
CA GLU A 75 -38.83 -21.20 -18.30
C GLU A 75 -39.84 -22.11 -17.58
N ARG A 76 -39.45 -23.37 -17.33
CA ARG A 76 -40.32 -24.39 -16.74
C ARG A 76 -40.24 -24.40 -15.21
N ALA A 77 -41.39 -24.27 -14.55
CA ALA A 77 -41.48 -24.35 -13.09
C ALA A 77 -41.57 -25.79 -12.55
N ASP A 78 -41.78 -26.79 -13.41
CA ASP A 78 -41.97 -28.19 -13.05
C ASP A 78 -40.66 -29.01 -12.96
N VAL A 79 -39.50 -28.38 -13.23
CA VAL A 79 -38.20 -29.07 -13.27
C VAL A 79 -37.26 -28.53 -12.19
N ASP A 80 -36.47 -29.42 -11.56
CA ASP A 80 -35.46 -29.01 -10.58
C ASP A 80 -34.36 -28.18 -11.26
N ALA A 81 -34.33 -26.90 -10.93
CA ALA A 81 -33.38 -25.94 -11.47
C ALA A 81 -31.92 -26.37 -11.30
N ALA A 82 -31.56 -27.02 -10.19
CA ALA A 82 -30.19 -27.46 -9.93
C ALA A 82 -29.81 -28.66 -10.78
N GLN A 83 -30.73 -29.61 -10.95
CA GLN A 83 -30.50 -30.79 -11.78
C GLN A 83 -30.37 -30.40 -13.26
N CYS A 84 -31.26 -29.53 -13.75
CA CYS A 84 -31.17 -28.97 -15.11
C CYS A 84 -29.84 -28.26 -15.36
N THR A 85 -29.44 -27.38 -14.44
CA THR A 85 -28.19 -26.63 -14.61
C THR A 85 -26.97 -27.55 -14.54
N THR A 86 -26.97 -28.55 -13.65
CA THR A 86 -25.87 -29.53 -13.56
C THR A 86 -25.76 -30.37 -14.83
N ALA A 87 -26.88 -30.80 -15.40
CA ALA A 87 -26.90 -31.54 -16.67
C ALA A 87 -26.33 -30.70 -17.81
N PHE A 88 -26.80 -29.45 -17.97
CA PHE A 88 -26.29 -28.54 -19.00
C PHE A 88 -24.79 -28.28 -18.86
N VAL A 89 -24.31 -27.95 -17.65
CA VAL A 89 -22.88 -27.69 -17.43
C VAL A 89 -22.02 -28.94 -17.68
N HIS A 90 -22.52 -30.12 -17.30
CA HIS A 90 -21.84 -31.40 -17.58
C HIS A 90 -21.71 -31.64 -19.09
N GLU A 91 -22.80 -31.51 -19.84
CA GLU A 91 -22.81 -31.69 -21.29
C GLU A 91 -21.97 -30.64 -22.03
N LEU A 92 -22.04 -29.38 -21.61
CA LEU A 92 -21.26 -28.29 -22.20
C LEU A 92 -19.75 -28.53 -22.03
N LEU A 93 -19.31 -28.83 -20.80
CA LEU A 93 -17.89 -29.07 -20.53
C LEU A 93 -17.39 -30.33 -21.24
N ARG A 94 -18.18 -31.42 -21.23
CA ARG A 94 -17.81 -32.68 -21.87
C ARG A 94 -17.74 -32.54 -23.40
N ASP A 95 -18.79 -32.04 -24.02
CA ASP A 95 -18.98 -32.13 -25.48
C ASP A 95 -18.44 -30.92 -26.24
N ALA A 96 -18.46 -29.73 -25.64
CA ALA A 96 -17.95 -28.51 -26.28
C ALA A 96 -16.51 -28.19 -25.86
N PHE A 97 -16.15 -28.39 -24.59
CA PHE A 97 -14.81 -28.04 -24.07
C PHE A 97 -13.87 -29.24 -23.88
N GLY A 98 -14.32 -30.47 -24.12
CA GLY A 98 -13.47 -31.67 -24.18
C GLY A 98 -13.13 -32.30 -22.83
N TYR A 99 -13.86 -32.00 -21.75
CA TYR A 99 -13.65 -32.59 -20.42
C TYR A 99 -14.20 -34.02 -20.35
N ALA A 100 -13.56 -34.97 -21.05
CA ALA A 100 -14.05 -36.34 -21.20
C ALA A 100 -14.12 -37.14 -19.88
N THR A 101 -13.30 -36.80 -18.88
CA THR A 101 -13.25 -37.45 -17.56
C THR A 101 -14.22 -36.85 -16.54
N LEU A 102 -15.05 -35.87 -16.93
CA LEU A 102 -15.96 -35.16 -16.04
C LEU A 102 -17.07 -36.08 -15.52
N GLN A 103 -17.10 -36.29 -14.20
CA GLN A 103 -18.08 -37.15 -13.52
C GLN A 103 -18.63 -36.49 -12.27
N ALA A 104 -19.84 -36.89 -11.86
CA ALA A 104 -20.39 -36.47 -10.57
C ALA A 104 -19.51 -36.98 -9.42
N THR A 105 -19.29 -36.15 -8.42
CA THR A 105 -18.44 -36.48 -7.26
C THR A 105 -19.14 -36.15 -5.96
N ALA A 106 -18.69 -36.78 -4.88
CA ALA A 106 -19.10 -36.40 -3.53
C ALA A 106 -18.32 -35.15 -3.06
N ALA A 107 -18.78 -34.55 -1.96
CA ALA A 107 -18.09 -33.46 -1.28
C ALA A 107 -16.62 -33.84 -0.99
N GLN A 108 -15.70 -32.92 -1.24
CA GLN A 108 -14.26 -33.12 -1.07
C GLN A 108 -13.88 -32.89 0.39
N GLN A 109 -13.21 -33.87 1.01
CA GLN A 109 -12.77 -33.77 2.39
C GLN A 109 -11.32 -33.27 2.45
N VAL A 110 -11.09 -32.18 3.18
CA VAL A 110 -9.77 -31.58 3.40
C VAL A 110 -9.61 -31.31 4.89
N GLY A 111 -8.76 -32.12 5.54
CA GLY A 111 -8.71 -32.18 7.00
C GLY A 111 -10.05 -32.64 7.59
N GLU A 112 -10.58 -31.88 8.54
CA GLU A 112 -11.87 -32.13 9.20
C GLU A 112 -13.07 -31.51 8.45
N LEU A 113 -12.82 -30.70 7.41
CA LEU A 113 -13.85 -29.96 6.68
C LEU A 113 -14.26 -30.72 5.40
N ARG A 114 -15.55 -30.62 5.03
CA ARG A 114 -16.06 -31.15 3.76
C ARG A 114 -16.66 -30.05 2.90
N TYR A 115 -16.12 -29.93 1.69
CA TYR A 115 -16.46 -28.88 0.73
C TYR A 115 -17.38 -29.43 -0.36
N PRO A 116 -18.47 -28.74 -0.69
CA PRO A 116 -19.38 -29.17 -1.75
C PRO A 116 -18.71 -29.03 -3.12
N VAL A 117 -18.79 -30.09 -3.92
CA VAL A 117 -18.35 -30.15 -5.32
C VAL A 117 -19.41 -30.94 -6.10
N SER A 118 -19.78 -30.45 -7.29
CA SER A 118 -20.82 -31.09 -8.11
C SER A 118 -20.22 -32.12 -9.05
N LEU A 119 -19.14 -31.75 -9.74
CA LEU A 119 -18.47 -32.58 -10.74
C LEU A 119 -16.95 -32.52 -10.55
N MET A 120 -16.24 -33.54 -11.01
CA MET A 120 -14.78 -33.63 -10.98
C MET A 120 -14.28 -34.08 -12.35
N ALA A 121 -13.33 -33.33 -12.91
CA ALA A 121 -12.55 -33.76 -14.08
C ALA A 121 -11.10 -33.96 -13.64
N ASP A 122 -10.72 -35.20 -13.38
CA ASP A 122 -9.41 -35.55 -12.81
C ASP A 122 -9.11 -34.80 -11.50
N THR A 123 -8.29 -33.75 -11.53
CA THR A 123 -7.96 -32.90 -10.38
C THR A 123 -8.64 -31.52 -10.43
N LEU A 124 -9.59 -31.31 -11.35
CA LEU A 124 -10.32 -30.05 -11.53
C LEU A 124 -11.73 -30.17 -10.92
N PRO A 125 -11.98 -29.61 -9.73
CA PRO A 125 -13.32 -29.54 -9.16
C PRO A 125 -14.19 -28.53 -9.92
N VAL A 126 -15.45 -28.89 -10.13
CA VAL A 126 -16.48 -28.04 -10.71
C VAL A 126 -17.67 -27.97 -9.75
N LEU A 127 -18.04 -26.76 -9.34
CA LEU A 127 -19.20 -26.52 -8.50
C LEU A 127 -20.30 -25.85 -9.31
N VAL A 128 -21.47 -26.48 -9.36
CA VAL A 128 -22.61 -26.01 -10.15
C VAL A 128 -23.70 -25.49 -9.23
N ALA A 129 -24.09 -24.24 -9.43
CA ALA A 129 -25.22 -23.60 -8.78
C ALA A 129 -26.48 -23.66 -9.67
N PRO A 130 -27.69 -23.58 -9.10
CA PRO A 130 -28.92 -23.47 -9.88
C PRO A 130 -28.93 -22.16 -10.69
N HIS A 131 -29.51 -22.16 -11.89
CA HIS A 131 -29.61 -20.96 -12.74
C HIS A 131 -30.46 -19.80 -12.18
N THR A 132 -31.23 -20.08 -11.12
CA THR A 132 -31.99 -19.10 -10.34
C THR A 132 -31.14 -18.34 -9.33
N LEU A 133 -29.91 -18.81 -9.06
CA LEU A 133 -29.01 -18.26 -8.06
C LEU A 133 -27.76 -17.64 -8.73
N GLY A 134 -27.39 -16.44 -8.30
CA GLY A 134 -26.12 -15.82 -8.69
C GLY A 134 -24.92 -16.53 -8.07
N LEU A 135 -23.75 -16.48 -8.72
CA LEU A 135 -22.54 -17.14 -8.22
C LEU A 135 -22.03 -16.58 -6.88
N ASP A 136 -22.41 -15.35 -6.55
CA ASP A 136 -22.07 -14.63 -5.33
C ASP A 136 -23.18 -14.68 -4.27
N ALA A 137 -24.32 -15.32 -4.57
CA ALA A 137 -25.45 -15.42 -3.63
C ALA A 137 -25.30 -16.62 -2.69
N ALA A 138 -25.56 -16.39 -1.40
CA ALA A 138 -25.41 -17.41 -0.37
C ALA A 138 -26.56 -18.43 -0.36
N ASP A 139 -26.22 -19.71 -0.28
CA ASP A 139 -27.19 -20.82 -0.18
C ASP A 139 -26.68 -21.93 0.77
N ALA A 140 -27.61 -22.64 1.42
CA ALA A 140 -27.28 -23.70 2.37
C ALA A 140 -26.60 -24.90 1.70
N ARG A 141 -26.85 -25.12 0.41
CA ARG A 141 -26.26 -26.21 -0.38
C ARG A 141 -24.75 -26.07 -0.54
N PHE A 142 -24.21 -24.86 -0.38
CA PHE A 142 -22.78 -24.61 -0.48
C PHE A 142 -22.09 -24.47 0.88
N ALA A 143 -22.80 -24.75 1.98
CA ALA A 143 -22.21 -24.75 3.31
C ALA A 143 -21.10 -25.81 3.41
N VAL A 144 -19.96 -25.42 3.99
CA VAL A 144 -18.83 -26.33 4.27
C VAL A 144 -19.15 -27.09 5.54
N GLN A 145 -19.28 -28.41 5.46
CA GLN A 145 -19.61 -29.22 6.64
C GLN A 145 -18.41 -29.25 7.59
N GLY A 146 -18.67 -29.09 8.89
CA GLY A 146 -17.64 -28.86 9.90
C GLY A 146 -17.17 -27.39 9.97
N GLY A 147 -17.60 -26.55 9.02
CA GLY A 147 -17.38 -25.10 9.05
C GLY A 147 -18.39 -24.39 9.97
N GLY A 148 -18.02 -23.19 10.45
CA GLY A 148 -18.88 -22.38 11.32
C GLY A 148 -20.05 -21.67 10.63
N SER A 149 -20.11 -21.67 9.29
CA SER A 149 -21.14 -20.96 8.51
C SER A 149 -22.17 -21.93 7.91
N ARG A 150 -23.45 -21.53 7.96
CA ARG A 150 -24.62 -22.35 7.56
C ARG A 150 -25.03 -22.18 6.09
N LYS A 151 -24.54 -21.13 5.41
CA LYS A 151 -24.80 -20.84 4.00
C LYS A 151 -23.56 -20.22 3.38
N LYS A 152 -23.33 -20.45 2.09
CA LYS A 152 -22.18 -19.88 1.40
C LYS A 152 -22.49 -19.58 -0.05
N ALA A 153 -21.78 -18.64 -0.64
CA ALA A 153 -21.81 -18.48 -2.09
C ALA A 153 -21.01 -19.61 -2.76
N SER A 154 -21.45 -20.07 -3.94
CA SER A 154 -20.74 -21.12 -4.68
C SER A 154 -19.31 -20.70 -5.03
N PHE A 155 -19.11 -19.42 -5.38
CA PHE A 155 -17.78 -18.84 -5.59
C PHE A 155 -16.88 -18.99 -4.35
N GLN A 156 -17.38 -18.59 -3.17
CA GLN A 156 -16.62 -18.63 -1.92
C GLN A 156 -16.32 -20.06 -1.46
N ALA A 157 -17.29 -20.97 -1.59
CA ALA A 157 -17.12 -22.38 -1.21
C ALA A 157 -16.02 -23.04 -2.06
N MET A 158 -15.99 -22.77 -3.37
CA MET A 158 -14.90 -23.26 -4.23
C MET A 158 -13.57 -22.61 -3.86
N GLN A 159 -13.53 -21.29 -3.65
CA GLN A 159 -12.28 -20.60 -3.33
C GLN A 159 -11.65 -21.12 -2.02
N GLU A 160 -12.46 -21.41 -0.99
CA GLU A 160 -11.97 -22.01 0.25
C GLU A 160 -11.45 -23.43 0.07
N LEU A 161 -12.10 -24.24 -0.78
CA LEU A 161 -11.60 -25.58 -1.12
C LEU A 161 -10.20 -25.49 -1.75
N LEU A 162 -10.03 -24.62 -2.75
CA LEU A 162 -8.74 -24.43 -3.42
C LEU A 162 -7.66 -23.94 -2.44
N ASN A 163 -8.01 -23.02 -1.54
CA ASN A 163 -7.08 -22.50 -0.53
C ASN A 163 -6.71 -23.53 0.55
N ALA A 164 -7.62 -24.44 0.88
CA ALA A 164 -7.39 -25.48 1.88
C ALA A 164 -6.59 -26.68 1.33
N SER A 165 -6.62 -26.90 0.02
CA SER A 165 -6.12 -28.13 -0.62
C SER A 165 -4.95 -27.88 -1.57
N GLU A 166 -3.73 -28.19 -1.13
CA GLU A 166 -2.52 -28.13 -1.98
C GLU A 166 -2.65 -28.84 -3.36
N PRO A 167 -3.28 -30.02 -3.50
CA PRO A 167 -3.39 -30.67 -4.82
C PRO A 167 -4.43 -30.04 -5.76
N LEU A 168 -5.37 -29.24 -5.25
CA LEU A 168 -6.46 -28.64 -6.03
C LEU A 168 -6.17 -27.16 -6.25
N GLN A 169 -5.41 -26.84 -7.28
CA GLN A 169 -4.97 -25.47 -7.54
C GLN A 169 -5.99 -24.65 -8.33
N TRP A 170 -6.79 -25.28 -9.19
CA TRP A 170 -7.74 -24.63 -10.08
C TRP A 170 -9.13 -25.21 -9.88
N GLY A 171 -10.17 -24.43 -10.17
CA GLY A 171 -11.56 -24.87 -10.09
C GLY A 171 -12.48 -24.08 -11.02
N ILE A 172 -13.63 -24.66 -11.37
CA ILE A 172 -14.67 -23.99 -12.16
C ILE A 172 -15.94 -23.85 -11.30
N VAL A 173 -16.59 -22.69 -11.38
CA VAL A 173 -17.91 -22.46 -10.79
C VAL A 173 -18.86 -21.98 -11.87
N SER A 174 -20.06 -22.54 -11.96
CA SER A 174 -21.05 -22.12 -12.96
C SER A 174 -22.48 -22.21 -12.45
N ASN A 175 -23.36 -21.32 -12.91
CA ASN A 175 -24.82 -21.42 -12.74
C ASN A 175 -25.52 -21.62 -14.10
N GLY A 176 -24.79 -22.11 -15.11
CA GLY A 176 -25.26 -22.26 -16.48
C GLY A 176 -25.29 -20.96 -17.29
N LYS A 177 -25.63 -19.81 -16.68
CA LYS A 177 -25.60 -18.49 -17.33
C LYS A 177 -24.20 -17.88 -17.32
N GLN A 178 -23.45 -18.10 -16.25
CA GLN A 178 -22.09 -17.62 -16.04
C GLN A 178 -21.18 -18.79 -15.72
N LEU A 179 -19.93 -18.70 -16.15
CA LEU A 179 -18.87 -19.65 -15.80
C LEU A 179 -17.64 -18.88 -15.34
N ARG A 180 -17.12 -19.22 -14.15
CA ARG A 180 -15.89 -18.64 -13.59
C ARG A 180 -14.81 -19.69 -13.47
N LEU A 181 -13.62 -19.37 -13.97
CA LEU A 181 -12.38 -20.09 -13.69
C LEU A 181 -11.67 -19.43 -12.49
N LEU A 182 -11.30 -20.25 -11.52
CA LEU A 182 -10.71 -19.86 -10.24
C LEU A 182 -9.36 -20.55 -10.01
N ARG A 183 -8.52 -19.92 -9.19
CA ARG A 183 -7.29 -20.51 -8.65
C ARG A 183 -7.21 -20.24 -7.15
N ASP A 184 -6.44 -21.06 -6.42
CA ASP A 184 -6.01 -20.76 -5.05
C ASP A 184 -5.50 -19.30 -4.92
N ALA A 185 -5.95 -18.62 -3.87
CA ALA A 185 -5.70 -17.20 -3.62
C ALA A 185 -5.46 -16.96 -2.13
N ALA A 186 -4.38 -16.26 -1.78
CA ALA A 186 -4.02 -15.99 -0.39
C ALA A 186 -5.04 -15.14 0.38
N SER A 187 -5.93 -14.42 -0.33
CA SER A 187 -7.03 -13.65 0.23
C SER A 187 -8.35 -13.97 -0.47
N LEU A 188 -9.41 -14.17 0.31
CA LEU A 188 -10.78 -14.35 -0.19
C LEU A 188 -11.45 -13.00 -0.57
N THR A 189 -10.80 -11.87 -0.29
CA THR A 189 -11.45 -10.55 -0.30
C THR A 189 -11.38 -9.80 -1.62
N ARG A 190 -10.38 -10.10 -2.47
CA ARG A 190 -10.36 -9.63 -3.86
C ARG A 190 -10.70 -10.82 -4.75
N PRO A 191 -11.92 -10.89 -5.31
CA PRO A 191 -12.23 -11.97 -6.22
C PRO A 191 -11.22 -11.97 -7.36
N SER A 192 -10.65 -13.14 -7.63
CA SER A 192 -9.73 -13.33 -8.74
C SER A 192 -10.27 -14.43 -9.62
N PHE A 193 -10.87 -14.06 -10.74
CA PHE A 193 -11.54 -15.00 -11.62
C PHE A 193 -11.52 -14.54 -13.07
N LEU A 194 -11.64 -15.51 -13.97
CA LEU A 194 -12.02 -15.28 -15.36
C LEU A 194 -13.46 -15.73 -15.54
N GLU A 195 -14.36 -14.77 -15.74
CA GLU A 195 -15.79 -15.01 -15.95
C GLU A 195 -16.13 -14.98 -17.45
N VAL A 196 -16.99 -15.91 -17.85
CA VAL A 196 -17.62 -15.98 -19.16
C VAL A 196 -19.12 -15.80 -18.98
N ASP A 197 -19.71 -14.82 -19.67
CA ASP A 197 -21.15 -14.70 -19.82
C ASP A 197 -21.61 -15.69 -20.90
N LEU A 198 -21.98 -16.90 -20.47
CA LEU A 198 -22.47 -17.95 -21.37
C LEU A 198 -23.82 -17.57 -21.99
N ALA A 199 -24.62 -16.76 -21.30
CA ALA A 199 -25.94 -16.36 -21.78
C ALA A 199 -25.84 -15.44 -23.00
N ASP A 200 -25.00 -14.40 -22.97
CA ASP A 200 -24.74 -13.56 -24.15
C ASP A 200 -23.90 -14.30 -25.21
N LEU A 201 -22.90 -15.09 -24.79
CA LEU A 201 -22.04 -15.82 -25.72
C LEU A 201 -22.81 -16.81 -26.61
N LEU A 202 -23.64 -17.66 -25.99
CA LEU A 202 -24.38 -18.72 -26.67
C LEU A 202 -25.74 -18.22 -27.16
N GLY A 203 -26.45 -17.42 -26.37
CA GLY A 203 -27.74 -16.83 -26.75
C GLY A 203 -27.62 -15.83 -27.89
N GLY A 204 -26.57 -14.99 -27.86
CA GLY A 204 -26.21 -14.07 -28.94
C GLY A 204 -25.46 -14.72 -30.11
N GLN A 205 -25.18 -16.03 -30.03
CA GLN A 205 -24.45 -16.82 -31.04
C GLN A 205 -23.13 -16.15 -31.49
N ARG A 206 -22.34 -15.67 -30.52
CA ARG A 206 -21.10 -14.91 -30.76
C ARG A 206 -19.92 -15.83 -31.11
N TYR A 207 -19.93 -16.38 -32.33
CA TYR A 207 -18.93 -17.36 -32.80
C TYR A 207 -17.46 -16.93 -32.59
N ALA A 208 -17.12 -15.68 -32.90
CA ALA A 208 -15.74 -15.19 -32.80
C ALA A 208 -15.25 -15.16 -31.34
N GLU A 209 -16.14 -14.80 -30.41
CA GLU A 209 -15.84 -14.79 -28.97
C GLU A 209 -15.80 -16.21 -28.42
N PHE A 210 -16.70 -17.09 -28.87
CA PHE A 210 -16.68 -18.50 -28.49
C PHE A 210 -15.36 -19.17 -28.87
N ALA A 211 -14.81 -18.87 -30.04
CA ALA A 211 -13.50 -19.40 -30.45
C ALA A 211 -12.37 -18.99 -29.49
N ASN A 212 -12.45 -17.79 -28.89
CA ASN A 212 -11.49 -17.34 -27.88
C ASN A 212 -11.72 -18.08 -26.56
N VAL A 213 -12.96 -18.16 -26.09
CA VAL A 213 -13.33 -18.87 -24.86
C VAL A 213 -12.94 -20.35 -24.95
N TRP A 214 -13.19 -20.99 -26.08
CA TRP A 214 -12.79 -22.38 -26.35
C TRP A 214 -11.29 -22.58 -26.19
N ARG A 215 -10.46 -21.71 -26.78
CA ARG A 215 -8.99 -21.79 -26.63
C ARG A 215 -8.53 -21.60 -25.19
N LEU A 216 -9.24 -20.78 -24.43
CA LEU A 216 -8.90 -20.48 -23.04
C LEU A 216 -9.32 -21.60 -22.08
N LEU A 217 -10.48 -22.23 -22.31
CA LEU A 217 -11.10 -23.15 -21.36
C LEU A 217 -11.12 -24.62 -21.79
N HIS A 218 -10.61 -24.96 -22.97
CA HIS A 218 -10.52 -26.34 -23.42
C HIS A 218 -9.81 -27.23 -22.38
N ALA A 219 -10.26 -28.48 -22.22
CA ALA A 219 -9.76 -29.40 -21.20
C ALA A 219 -8.24 -29.63 -21.25
N SER A 220 -7.63 -29.50 -22.43
CA SER A 220 -6.18 -29.59 -22.58
C SER A 220 -5.38 -28.49 -21.85
N ARG A 221 -6.06 -27.44 -21.37
CA ARG A 221 -5.44 -26.36 -20.60
C ARG A 221 -5.31 -26.70 -19.11
N ALA A 222 -6.22 -27.53 -18.61
CA ALA A 222 -6.23 -28.02 -17.24
C ALA A 222 -5.15 -29.10 -17.02
N SER A 223 -4.79 -29.33 -15.76
CA SER A 223 -3.78 -30.33 -15.38
C SER A 223 -4.16 -31.74 -15.82
N ARG A 224 -3.22 -32.47 -16.43
CA ARG A 224 -3.38 -33.91 -16.73
C ARG A 224 -2.87 -34.77 -15.57
N PRO A 225 -3.52 -35.90 -15.25
CA PRO A 225 -3.06 -36.80 -14.19
C PRO A 225 -1.61 -37.27 -14.45
N GLY A 226 -0.78 -37.25 -13.40
CA GLY A 226 0.58 -37.80 -13.42
C GLY A 226 1.71 -36.87 -13.91
N GLN A 227 1.42 -35.65 -14.38
CA GLN A 227 2.45 -34.72 -14.89
C GLN A 227 2.79 -33.53 -13.97
N GLY A 228 2.24 -33.48 -12.74
CA GLY A 228 2.51 -32.44 -11.74
C GLY A 228 1.97 -31.04 -12.11
N ALA A 229 2.11 -30.07 -11.20
CA ALA A 229 1.58 -28.70 -11.37
C ALA A 229 2.17 -27.96 -12.59
N THR A 230 3.37 -28.34 -13.03
CA THR A 230 4.04 -27.79 -14.23
C THR A 230 3.37 -28.15 -15.55
N ALA A 231 2.41 -29.08 -15.56
CA ALA A 231 1.67 -29.48 -16.75
C ALA A 231 0.41 -28.65 -17.02
N CYS A 232 -0.01 -27.79 -16.07
CA CYS A 232 -1.14 -26.90 -16.26
C CYS A 232 -0.76 -25.71 -17.15
N ILE A 233 -1.43 -25.55 -18.30
CA ILE A 233 -1.14 -24.45 -19.23
C ILE A 233 -1.58 -23.11 -18.66
N TRP A 234 -2.67 -23.07 -17.88
CA TRP A 234 -3.06 -21.86 -17.16
C TRP A 234 -1.98 -21.40 -16.19
N GLU A 235 -1.32 -22.34 -15.50
CA GLU A 235 -0.21 -22.03 -14.61
C GLU A 235 1.01 -21.49 -15.36
N GLN A 236 1.34 -22.10 -16.51
CA GLN A 236 2.40 -21.63 -17.38
C GLN A 236 2.12 -20.19 -17.86
N TRP A 237 0.92 -19.92 -18.37
CA TRP A 237 0.55 -18.58 -18.82
C TRP A 237 0.59 -17.56 -17.68
N ARG A 238 0.14 -17.93 -16.47
CA ARG A 238 0.26 -17.07 -15.30
C ARG A 238 1.71 -16.73 -14.98
N ASN A 239 2.59 -17.73 -14.95
CA ASN A 239 4.00 -17.54 -14.64
C ASN A 239 4.70 -16.67 -15.71
N GLU A 240 4.41 -16.90 -16.99
CA GLU A 240 4.87 -16.05 -18.09
C GLU A 240 4.38 -14.61 -17.93
N GLY A 241 3.10 -14.44 -17.59
CA GLY A 241 2.51 -13.15 -17.25
C GLY A 241 3.26 -12.48 -16.10
N GLN A 242 3.39 -13.11 -14.94
CA GLN A 242 4.07 -12.55 -13.78
C GLN A 242 5.52 -12.12 -14.08
N GLN A 243 6.25 -12.89 -14.90
CA GLN A 243 7.58 -12.53 -15.35
C GLN A 243 7.58 -11.30 -16.28
N GLU A 244 6.64 -11.22 -17.22
CA GLU A 244 6.46 -10.04 -18.09
C GLU A 244 6.06 -8.82 -17.26
N GLY A 245 5.13 -8.96 -16.31
CA GLY A 245 4.70 -7.92 -15.38
C GLY A 245 5.85 -7.39 -14.53
N THR A 246 6.73 -8.26 -14.04
CA THR A 246 7.94 -7.87 -13.31
C THR A 246 8.85 -6.99 -14.17
N ARG A 247 9.06 -7.35 -15.44
CA ARG A 247 9.89 -6.54 -16.37
C ARG A 247 9.23 -5.22 -16.76
N VAL A 248 7.90 -5.20 -16.89
CA VAL A 248 7.12 -3.98 -17.11
C VAL A 248 7.21 -3.04 -15.91
N ARG A 249 7.13 -3.58 -14.68
CA ARG A 249 7.33 -2.84 -13.43
C ARG A 249 8.73 -2.23 -13.33
N ASP A 250 9.77 -3.00 -13.64
CA ASP A 250 11.15 -2.47 -13.69
C ASP A 250 11.28 -1.35 -14.74
N GLY A 251 10.59 -1.50 -15.88
CA GLY A 251 10.49 -0.45 -16.88
C GLY A 251 9.72 0.78 -16.41
N LEU A 252 8.65 0.60 -15.63
CA LEU A 252 7.83 1.68 -15.07
C LEU A 252 8.61 2.52 -14.07
N ARG A 253 9.48 1.91 -13.25
CA ARG A 253 10.41 2.65 -12.38
C ARG A 253 11.18 3.72 -13.17
N ASN A 254 11.82 3.29 -14.26
CA ASN A 254 12.55 4.21 -15.13
C ASN A 254 11.59 5.21 -15.80
N GLY A 255 10.39 4.77 -16.16
CA GLY A 255 9.33 5.64 -16.68
C GLY A 255 8.97 6.79 -15.73
N VAL A 256 8.79 6.51 -14.43
CA VAL A 256 8.49 7.54 -13.43
C VAL A 256 9.66 8.51 -13.26
N GLU A 257 10.90 8.02 -13.21
CA GLU A 257 12.10 8.88 -13.18
C GLU A 257 12.14 9.82 -14.40
N GLN A 258 11.87 9.31 -15.60
CA GLN A 258 11.82 10.11 -16.82
C GLN A 258 10.63 11.08 -16.86
N ALA A 259 9.48 10.70 -16.30
CA ALA A 259 8.33 11.58 -16.18
C ALA A 259 8.63 12.75 -15.23
N LEU A 260 9.31 12.51 -14.11
CA LEU A 260 9.75 13.57 -13.19
C LEU A 260 10.69 14.55 -13.88
N LEU A 261 11.69 14.06 -14.61
CA LEU A 261 12.59 14.90 -15.39
C LEU A 261 11.83 15.72 -16.43
N THR A 262 10.91 15.08 -17.15
CA THR A 262 10.12 15.71 -18.21
C THR A 262 9.18 16.79 -17.65
N PHE A 263 8.47 16.52 -16.57
CA PHE A 263 7.61 17.52 -15.93
C PHE A 263 8.45 18.65 -15.31
N GLY A 264 9.47 18.31 -14.55
CA GLY A 264 10.35 19.26 -13.88
C GLY A 264 10.97 20.24 -14.88
N GLN A 265 11.46 19.74 -16.00
CA GLN A 265 11.98 20.59 -17.09
C GLN A 265 10.86 21.34 -17.81
N GLY A 266 9.73 20.69 -18.11
CA GLY A 266 8.63 21.28 -18.87
C GLY A 266 8.06 22.54 -18.21
N PHE A 267 7.84 22.51 -16.90
CA PHE A 267 7.37 23.69 -16.16
C PHE A 267 8.42 24.80 -16.12
N LEU A 268 9.71 24.49 -16.00
CA LEU A 268 10.78 25.51 -16.01
C LEU A 268 10.91 26.17 -17.40
N GLN A 269 10.76 25.38 -18.46
CA GLN A 269 10.92 25.83 -19.85
C GLN A 269 9.74 26.66 -20.36
N HIS A 270 8.52 26.42 -19.86
CA HIS A 270 7.32 27.10 -20.34
C HIS A 270 7.41 28.63 -20.14
N PRO A 271 7.20 29.46 -21.18
CA PRO A 271 7.45 30.90 -21.11
C PRO A 271 6.60 31.61 -20.04
N ALA A 272 5.34 31.21 -19.87
CA ALA A 272 4.42 31.84 -18.91
C ALA A 272 4.78 31.63 -17.43
N ASN A 273 5.67 30.69 -17.09
CA ASN A 273 5.94 30.29 -15.70
C ASN A 273 7.02 31.17 -15.03
N HIS A 274 6.90 32.50 -15.17
CA HIS A 274 7.85 33.43 -14.55
C HIS A 274 7.79 33.36 -13.02
N ALA A 275 6.59 33.30 -12.44
CA ALA A 275 6.41 33.24 -10.98
C ALA A 275 7.12 32.03 -10.35
N LEU A 276 6.94 30.84 -10.94
CA LEU A 276 7.62 29.62 -10.50
C LEU A 276 9.15 29.77 -10.52
N ARG A 277 9.71 30.33 -11.60
CA ARG A 277 11.17 30.54 -11.72
C ARG A 277 11.68 31.59 -10.73
N ALA A 278 10.91 32.65 -10.49
CA ALA A 278 11.24 33.66 -9.51
C ALA A 278 11.28 33.07 -8.09
N ALA A 279 10.27 32.28 -7.72
CA ALA A 279 10.19 31.62 -6.42
C ALA A 279 11.34 30.63 -6.16
N LEU A 280 11.78 29.92 -7.20
CA LEU A 280 12.96 29.05 -7.12
C LEU A 280 14.27 29.84 -7.02
N ASN A 281 14.32 31.04 -7.58
CA ASN A 281 15.51 31.88 -7.61
C ASN A 281 15.70 32.65 -6.30
N ASP A 282 14.62 33.15 -5.70
CA ASP A 282 14.66 33.88 -4.42
C ASP A 282 14.65 32.94 -3.20
N GLY A 283 14.37 31.65 -3.40
CA GLY A 283 14.39 30.62 -2.37
C GLY A 283 13.08 30.48 -1.58
N THR A 284 12.03 31.22 -1.94
CA THR A 284 10.68 31.03 -1.38
C THR A 284 10.14 29.63 -1.67
N LEU A 285 10.49 29.06 -2.82
CA LEU A 285 10.31 27.66 -3.14
C LEU A 285 11.65 26.94 -3.18
N SER A 286 11.86 25.98 -2.28
CA SER A 286 13.07 25.16 -2.30
C SER A 286 13.04 24.12 -3.42
N LYS A 287 14.21 23.65 -3.86
CA LYS A 287 14.33 22.58 -4.87
C LYS A 287 13.63 21.30 -4.43
N ASP A 288 13.70 20.98 -3.13
CA ASP A 288 13.03 19.83 -2.54
C ASP A 288 11.51 20.00 -2.52
N ALA A 289 11.01 21.19 -2.19
CA ALA A 289 9.57 21.47 -2.22
C ALA A 289 8.99 21.39 -3.65
N TYR A 290 9.72 21.91 -4.65
CA TYR A 290 9.35 21.75 -6.06
C TYR A 290 9.32 20.28 -6.48
N PHE A 291 10.35 19.50 -6.11
CA PHE A 291 10.39 18.07 -6.36
C PHE A 291 9.24 17.30 -5.69
N GLN A 292 8.86 17.67 -4.48
CA GLN A 292 7.69 17.11 -3.78
C GLN A 292 6.39 17.37 -4.54
N GLN A 293 6.19 18.57 -5.09
CA GLN A 293 5.01 18.85 -5.92
C GLN A 293 5.00 18.04 -7.22
N LEU A 294 6.16 17.85 -7.87
CA LEU A 294 6.27 16.99 -9.06
C LEU A 294 5.90 15.53 -8.77
N LEU A 295 6.31 15.02 -7.61
CA LEU A 295 5.95 13.67 -7.17
C LEU A 295 4.45 13.55 -6.90
N ARG A 296 3.86 14.53 -6.18
CA ARG A 296 2.41 14.58 -5.95
C ARG A 296 1.61 14.69 -7.26
N LEU A 297 2.13 15.42 -8.25
CA LEU A 297 1.55 15.47 -9.59
C LEU A 297 1.53 14.08 -10.25
N ILE A 298 2.64 13.34 -10.18
CA ILE A 298 2.68 11.96 -10.69
C ILE A 298 1.68 11.07 -9.94
N TYR A 299 1.56 11.21 -8.62
CA TYR A 299 0.57 10.45 -7.85
C TYR A 299 -0.86 10.79 -8.24
N ARG A 300 -1.18 12.07 -8.46
CA ARG A 300 -2.50 12.47 -8.98
C ARG A 300 -2.80 11.78 -10.30
N LEU A 301 -1.84 11.72 -11.22
CA LEU A 301 -2.00 11.06 -12.51
C LEU A 301 -2.16 9.54 -12.37
N ILE A 302 -1.31 8.88 -11.59
CA ILE A 302 -1.39 7.44 -11.34
C ILE A 302 -2.70 7.09 -10.63
N PHE A 303 -3.12 7.87 -9.64
CA PHE A 303 -4.39 7.69 -8.96
C PHE A 303 -5.55 7.72 -9.95
N VAL A 304 -5.61 8.75 -10.80
CA VAL A 304 -6.66 8.87 -11.83
C VAL A 304 -6.59 7.70 -12.81
N PHE A 305 -5.40 7.26 -13.24
CA PHE A 305 -5.26 6.07 -14.08
C PHE A 305 -5.84 4.83 -13.39
N THR A 306 -5.52 4.61 -12.11
CA THR A 306 -5.98 3.46 -11.35
C THR A 306 -7.50 3.46 -11.19
N VAL A 307 -8.11 4.58 -10.79
CA VAL A 307 -9.57 4.65 -10.58
C VAL A 307 -10.37 4.64 -11.89
N GLU A 308 -9.85 5.24 -12.97
CA GLU A 308 -10.43 5.13 -14.32
C GLU A 308 -10.41 3.67 -14.80
N GLU A 309 -9.28 2.97 -14.70
CA GLU A 309 -9.15 1.58 -15.18
C GLU A 309 -9.91 0.57 -14.33
N ARG A 310 -10.07 0.84 -13.03
CA ARG A 310 -10.92 0.03 -12.15
C ARG A 310 -12.41 0.32 -12.33
N GLY A 311 -12.77 1.39 -13.05
CA GLY A 311 -14.17 1.79 -13.24
C GLY A 311 -14.86 2.31 -11.97
N VAL A 312 -14.10 2.79 -10.99
CA VAL A 312 -14.62 3.19 -9.66
C VAL A 312 -14.61 4.72 -9.45
N LEU A 313 -14.25 5.49 -10.48
CA LEU A 313 -14.19 6.95 -10.38
C LEU A 313 -15.57 7.57 -10.15
N HIS A 314 -16.59 7.08 -10.86
CA HIS A 314 -17.94 7.63 -10.80
C HIS A 314 -18.82 6.83 -9.84
N SER A 315 -19.81 7.49 -9.23
CA SER A 315 -20.85 6.80 -8.47
C SER A 315 -21.70 5.91 -9.40
N GLN A 316 -22.34 4.90 -8.81
CA GLN A 316 -23.27 3.99 -9.51
C GLN A 316 -24.68 4.58 -9.71
N ASP A 317 -24.79 5.91 -9.83
CA ASP A 317 -26.07 6.57 -10.09
C ASP A 317 -26.43 6.48 -11.58
N ASP A 318 -27.46 5.70 -11.92
CA ASP A 318 -27.93 5.48 -13.29
C ASP A 318 -29.01 6.47 -13.76
N SER A 319 -29.15 7.61 -13.08
CA SER A 319 -29.94 8.74 -13.59
C SER A 319 -29.47 9.18 -14.98
N ALA A 320 -30.40 9.70 -15.80
CA ALA A 320 -30.08 10.13 -17.17
C ALA A 320 -29.03 11.27 -17.17
N GLU A 321 -29.10 12.14 -16.17
CA GLU A 321 -28.15 13.22 -15.92
C GLU A 321 -26.76 12.68 -15.59
N ALA A 322 -26.65 11.70 -14.69
CA ALA A 322 -25.38 11.08 -14.33
C ALA A 322 -24.76 10.31 -15.51
N LEU A 323 -25.57 9.61 -16.30
CA LEU A 323 -25.11 8.95 -17.53
C LEU A 323 -24.58 9.96 -18.56
N ALA A 324 -25.26 11.09 -18.76
CA ALA A 324 -24.82 12.15 -19.65
C ALA A 324 -23.50 12.79 -19.17
N ALA A 325 -23.38 13.04 -17.86
CA ALA A 325 -22.17 13.59 -17.25
C ALA A 325 -20.97 12.63 -17.35
N ARG A 326 -21.18 11.33 -17.09
CA ARG A 326 -20.17 10.27 -17.29
C ARG A 326 -19.70 10.21 -18.74
N ARG A 327 -20.62 10.36 -19.71
CA ARG A 327 -20.29 10.44 -21.13
C ARG A 327 -19.45 11.67 -21.46
N ALA A 328 -19.84 12.85 -20.96
CA ALA A 328 -19.09 14.09 -21.15
C ALA A 328 -17.65 13.97 -20.62
N TYR A 329 -17.47 13.34 -19.45
CA TYR A 329 -16.15 13.03 -18.92
C TYR A 329 -15.37 12.07 -19.83
N ALA A 330 -15.94 10.92 -20.18
CA ALA A 330 -15.29 9.91 -21.01
C ALA A 330 -14.83 10.45 -22.37
N GLU A 331 -15.65 11.27 -23.03
CA GLU A 331 -15.36 11.83 -24.34
C GLU A 331 -14.44 13.06 -24.26
N GLY A 332 -14.59 13.90 -23.24
CA GLY A 332 -13.99 15.24 -23.16
C GLY A 332 -12.84 15.43 -22.17
N TYR A 333 -12.74 14.63 -21.10
CA TYR A 333 -11.80 14.89 -19.99
C TYR A 333 -11.01 13.67 -19.49
N ALA A 334 -11.47 12.45 -19.76
CA ALA A 334 -10.81 11.24 -19.30
C ALA A 334 -9.34 11.17 -19.75
N LEU A 335 -8.45 10.85 -18.82
CA LEU A 335 -7.01 10.74 -19.08
C LEU A 335 -6.71 9.55 -19.99
N THR A 336 -7.59 8.54 -20.03
CA THR A 336 -7.58 7.47 -21.05
C THR A 336 -7.37 8.01 -22.47
N ARG A 337 -8.02 9.12 -22.85
CA ARG A 337 -7.81 9.73 -24.17
C ARG A 337 -6.38 10.25 -24.35
N LEU A 338 -5.81 10.86 -23.32
CA LEU A 338 -4.44 11.40 -23.33
C LEU A 338 -3.39 10.27 -23.39
N ARG A 339 -3.66 9.15 -22.72
CA ARG A 339 -2.82 7.94 -22.75
C ARG A 339 -2.73 7.31 -24.14
N GLU A 340 -3.75 7.48 -24.97
CA GLU A 340 -3.69 7.10 -26.39
C GLU A 340 -3.06 8.19 -27.26
N LEU A 341 -3.38 9.46 -26.96
CA LEU A 341 -2.87 10.61 -27.70
C LEU A 341 -1.35 10.72 -27.62
N CYS A 342 -0.74 10.33 -26.49
CA CYS A 342 0.71 10.42 -26.26
C CYS A 342 1.56 9.59 -27.24
N LEU A 343 0.97 8.57 -27.87
CA LEU A 343 1.60 7.75 -28.90
C LEU A 343 1.69 8.46 -30.27
N LYS A 344 0.90 9.52 -30.48
CA LYS A 344 0.85 10.28 -31.73
C LYS A 344 1.85 11.44 -31.67
N ARG A 345 2.99 11.31 -32.35
CA ARG A 345 4.04 12.37 -32.37
C ARG A 345 3.51 13.76 -32.72
N ARG A 346 2.57 13.85 -33.67
CA ARG A 346 1.94 15.13 -34.09
C ARG A 346 1.18 15.86 -32.98
N ALA A 347 0.79 15.18 -31.92
CA ALA A 347 0.07 15.79 -30.80
C ALA A 347 0.99 16.52 -29.82
N ARG A 348 2.31 16.34 -29.93
CA ARG A 348 3.32 16.99 -29.07
C ARG A 348 3.57 18.42 -29.54
N THR A 349 2.65 19.31 -29.23
CA THR A 349 2.70 20.73 -29.59
C THR A 349 3.18 21.59 -28.40
N ARG A 350 3.37 22.89 -28.65
CA ARG A 350 3.67 23.90 -27.62
C ARG A 350 2.42 24.53 -26.99
N HIS A 351 1.22 24.03 -27.31
CA HIS A 351 -0.01 24.47 -26.65
C HIS A 351 -0.12 23.82 -25.28
N ASP A 352 -0.84 24.44 -24.35
CA ASP A 352 -1.06 23.92 -22.98
C ASP A 352 -2.52 23.47 -22.75
N ASP A 353 -3.33 23.36 -23.81
CA ASP A 353 -4.76 23.05 -23.74
C ASP A 353 -5.06 21.72 -23.03
N GLN A 354 -4.22 20.69 -23.21
CA GLN A 354 -4.42 19.42 -22.52
C GLN A 354 -4.05 19.51 -21.03
N TRP A 355 -3.09 20.35 -20.67
CA TRP A 355 -2.79 20.64 -19.27
C TRP A 355 -3.93 21.39 -18.59
N GLN A 356 -4.53 22.37 -19.28
CA GLN A 356 -5.73 23.06 -18.79
C GLN A 356 -6.90 22.10 -18.58
N ALA A 357 -7.09 21.13 -19.48
CA ALA A 357 -8.11 20.08 -19.30
C ALA A 357 -7.85 19.19 -18.07
N ILE A 358 -6.60 18.80 -17.81
CA ILE A 358 -6.24 18.04 -16.59
C ILE A 358 -6.51 18.86 -15.32
N ARG A 359 -6.21 20.16 -15.33
CA ARG A 359 -6.50 21.05 -14.18
C ARG A 359 -7.99 21.10 -13.85
N ILE A 360 -8.87 21.02 -14.85
CA ILE A 360 -10.32 20.91 -14.63
C ILE A 360 -10.66 19.60 -13.90
N VAL A 361 -10.06 18.49 -14.32
CA VAL A 361 -10.25 17.19 -13.64
C VAL A 361 -9.74 17.23 -12.20
N PHE A 362 -8.54 17.75 -11.96
CA PHE A 362 -7.99 17.86 -10.61
C PHE A 362 -8.83 18.76 -9.70
N ARG A 363 -9.29 19.91 -10.21
CA ARG A 363 -10.21 20.77 -9.46
C ARG A 363 -11.54 20.06 -9.19
N GLY A 364 -12.10 19.37 -10.18
CA GLY A 364 -13.30 18.57 -10.03
C GLY A 364 -13.15 17.46 -8.99
N LEU A 365 -11.99 16.83 -8.90
CA LEU A 365 -11.69 15.84 -7.85
C LEU A 365 -11.39 16.48 -6.49
N ALA A 366 -10.98 17.74 -6.44
CA ALA A 366 -10.77 18.44 -5.17
C ALA A 366 -12.11 18.74 -4.47
N GLN A 367 -13.06 19.30 -5.21
CA GLN A 367 -14.29 19.89 -4.66
C GLN A 367 -15.61 19.29 -5.20
N GLY A 368 -15.54 18.37 -6.17
CA GLY A 368 -16.69 17.83 -6.90
C GLY A 368 -17.00 18.61 -8.19
N GLU A 369 -17.46 17.91 -9.22
CA GLU A 369 -18.00 18.52 -10.45
C GLU A 369 -19.09 17.63 -11.05
N SER A 370 -20.35 18.02 -10.83
CA SER A 370 -21.53 17.24 -11.22
C SER A 370 -21.67 17.09 -12.74
N ARG A 371 -21.24 18.09 -13.53
CA ARG A 371 -21.33 18.03 -15.00
C ARG A 371 -20.41 16.97 -15.62
N LEU A 372 -19.43 16.50 -14.86
CA LEU A 372 -18.49 15.44 -15.25
C LEU A 372 -18.66 14.18 -14.39
N ALA A 373 -19.68 14.14 -13.53
CA ALA A 373 -19.88 13.09 -12.52
C ALA A 373 -18.62 12.84 -11.67
N LEU A 374 -17.81 13.87 -11.42
CA LEU A 374 -16.58 13.75 -10.63
C LEU A 374 -16.92 13.89 -9.15
N PRO A 375 -16.53 12.92 -8.31
CA PRO A 375 -16.74 13.00 -6.87
C PRO A 375 -15.77 14.03 -6.25
N ALA A 376 -16.18 14.57 -5.11
CA ALA A 376 -15.32 15.44 -4.32
C ALA A 376 -14.43 14.56 -3.42
N LEU A 377 -13.17 14.39 -3.81
CA LEU A 377 -12.20 13.54 -3.13
C LEU A 377 -11.34 14.28 -2.10
N GLY A 378 -11.02 15.56 -2.34
CA GLY A 378 -10.09 16.32 -1.52
C GLY A 378 -8.70 15.67 -1.44
N GLY A 379 -8.02 15.78 -0.29
CA GLY A 379 -6.77 15.08 0.00
C GLY A 379 -5.67 15.33 -1.04
N LEU A 380 -5.30 14.29 -1.79
CA LEU A 380 -4.31 14.36 -2.87
C LEU A 380 -4.60 15.47 -3.91
N PHE A 381 -5.87 15.77 -4.15
CA PHE A 381 -6.30 16.77 -5.13
C PHE A 381 -6.51 18.16 -4.51
N ALA A 382 -6.31 18.33 -3.21
CA ALA A 382 -6.45 19.61 -2.55
C ALA A 382 -5.45 20.65 -3.11
N PRO A 383 -5.83 21.93 -3.27
CA PRO A 383 -4.98 22.95 -3.89
C PRO A 383 -3.62 23.16 -3.20
N GLU A 384 -3.54 22.88 -1.90
CA GLU A 384 -2.33 23.05 -1.07
C GLU A 384 -1.26 22.00 -1.37
N GLN A 385 -1.61 20.92 -2.07
CA GLN A 385 -0.67 19.83 -2.37
C GLN A 385 0.36 20.22 -3.45
N CYS A 386 -0.07 20.95 -4.48
CA CYS A 386 0.75 21.38 -5.62
C CYS A 386 0.50 22.86 -5.99
N PRO A 387 0.63 23.82 -5.06
CA PRO A 387 0.19 25.20 -5.27
C PRO A 387 0.89 25.88 -6.46
N ASP A 388 2.19 25.64 -6.65
CA ASP A 388 2.97 26.27 -7.72
C ASP A 388 2.72 25.61 -9.07
N LEU A 389 2.51 24.29 -9.10
CA LEU A 389 2.21 23.56 -10.34
C LEU A 389 0.77 23.78 -10.81
N ASP A 390 -0.17 23.91 -9.87
CA ASP A 390 -1.59 24.07 -10.18
C ASP A 390 -1.92 25.44 -10.79
N VAL A 391 -1.01 26.41 -10.71
CA VAL A 391 -1.10 27.72 -11.40
C VAL A 391 -0.18 27.85 -12.61
N ALA A 392 0.79 26.94 -12.77
CA ALA A 392 1.73 26.93 -13.88
C ALA A 392 1.11 26.34 -15.16
N SER A 393 1.68 26.69 -16.32
CA SER A 393 1.35 26.11 -17.63
C SER A 393 2.38 25.07 -18.07
N LEU A 394 1.96 24.12 -18.90
CA LEU A 394 2.81 23.03 -19.38
C LEU A 394 2.47 22.71 -20.84
N ASP A 395 3.48 22.71 -21.72
CA ASP A 395 3.29 22.34 -23.12
C ASP A 395 2.84 20.87 -23.24
N ASN A 396 1.94 20.62 -24.19
CA ASN A 396 1.50 19.28 -24.58
C ASN A 396 2.67 18.37 -24.95
N ALA A 397 3.77 18.91 -25.47
CA ALA A 397 4.98 18.15 -25.76
C ALA A 397 5.57 17.48 -24.51
N TYR A 398 5.71 18.22 -23.41
CA TYR A 398 6.21 17.69 -22.14
C TYR A 398 5.14 16.84 -21.44
N LEU A 399 3.89 17.30 -21.41
CA LEU A 399 2.79 16.55 -20.80
C LEU A 399 2.63 15.16 -21.43
N LEU A 400 2.48 15.09 -22.75
CA LEU A 400 2.28 13.82 -23.44
C LEU A 400 3.54 12.93 -23.40
N ALA A 401 4.74 13.51 -23.37
CA ALA A 401 5.95 12.71 -23.16
C ALA A 401 5.96 12.07 -21.76
N ALA A 402 5.64 12.83 -20.72
CA ALA A 402 5.56 12.31 -19.35
C ALA A 402 4.45 11.25 -19.20
N LEU A 403 3.25 11.50 -19.74
CA LEU A 403 2.17 10.50 -19.74
C LEU A 403 2.54 9.22 -20.50
N GLN A 404 3.35 9.34 -21.57
CA GLN A 404 3.88 8.15 -22.25
C GLN A 404 4.77 7.33 -21.31
N TYR A 405 5.68 7.97 -20.57
CA TYR A 405 6.58 7.27 -19.65
C TYR A 405 5.85 6.63 -18.47
N LEU A 406 4.77 7.26 -17.98
CA LEU A 406 3.93 6.69 -16.93
C LEU A 406 3.11 5.51 -17.46
N ARG A 407 2.53 5.60 -18.67
CA ARG A 407 1.66 4.53 -19.18
C ARG A 407 2.41 3.39 -19.84
N TRP A 408 3.52 3.65 -20.53
CA TRP A 408 4.16 2.70 -21.43
C TRP A 408 5.59 2.40 -20.99
N ALA A 409 5.81 1.17 -20.54
CA ALA A 409 7.15 0.67 -20.26
C ALA A 409 7.81 0.15 -21.54
N LYS A 410 9.13 0.28 -21.60
CA LYS A 410 9.96 -0.42 -22.59
C LYS A 410 10.90 -1.38 -21.86
N PRO A 411 10.46 -2.61 -21.57
CA PRO A 411 11.31 -3.61 -20.92
C PRO A 411 12.62 -3.85 -21.68
N VAL A 412 13.68 -4.20 -20.95
CA VAL A 412 14.98 -4.54 -21.56
C VAL A 412 14.80 -5.71 -22.53
N GLY A 413 15.23 -5.54 -23.77
CA GLY A 413 15.08 -6.52 -24.85
C GLY A 413 13.72 -6.47 -25.59
N ALA A 414 12.75 -5.69 -25.12
CA ALA A 414 11.48 -5.53 -25.82
C ALA A 414 11.60 -4.59 -27.03
N GLN A 415 11.14 -5.04 -28.19
CA GLN A 415 11.07 -4.21 -29.40
C GLN A 415 9.87 -3.24 -29.40
N ARG A 416 8.87 -3.48 -28.54
CA ARG A 416 7.62 -2.71 -28.46
C ARG A 416 7.39 -2.17 -27.06
N LEU A 417 6.62 -1.09 -26.99
CA LEU A 417 6.10 -0.56 -25.74
C LEU A 417 5.02 -1.49 -25.21
N VAL A 418 5.05 -1.74 -23.91
CA VAL A 418 4.06 -2.53 -23.18
C VAL A 418 3.35 -1.61 -22.18
N PRO A 419 2.01 -1.61 -22.14
CA PRO A 419 1.30 -0.76 -21.20
C PRO A 419 1.44 -1.29 -19.76
N ALA A 420 1.61 -0.38 -18.81
CA ALA A 420 1.47 -0.69 -17.39
C ALA A 420 -0.01 -0.91 -17.06
N ASP A 421 -0.37 -2.02 -16.40
CA ASP A 421 -1.74 -2.35 -16.03
C ASP A 421 -2.07 -1.82 -14.62
N TYR A 422 -2.63 -0.62 -14.53
CA TYR A 422 -2.93 0.00 -13.24
C TYR A 422 -4.20 -0.57 -12.58
N CYS A 423 -5.03 -1.30 -13.32
CA CYS A 423 -6.19 -2.00 -12.77
C CYS A 423 -5.75 -3.10 -11.79
N ASN A 424 -4.78 -3.90 -12.24
CA ASN A 424 -4.27 -5.04 -11.47
C ASN A 424 -2.99 -4.73 -10.69
N MET A 425 -2.37 -3.56 -10.89
CA MET A 425 -1.18 -3.18 -10.16
C MET A 425 -1.45 -3.12 -8.65
N GLY A 426 -0.73 -3.96 -7.90
CA GLY A 426 -0.78 -3.99 -6.46
C GLY A 426 -0.02 -2.80 -5.84
N PRO A 427 -0.36 -2.38 -4.62
CA PRO A 427 0.40 -1.34 -3.92
C PRO A 427 1.87 -1.73 -3.64
N GLU A 428 2.17 -3.02 -3.67
CA GLU A 428 3.50 -3.62 -3.52
C GLU A 428 4.38 -3.29 -4.74
N GLU A 429 3.76 -3.32 -5.92
CA GLU A 429 4.41 -3.00 -7.19
C GLU A 429 4.66 -1.51 -7.32
N LEU A 430 3.68 -0.70 -6.90
CA LEU A 430 3.83 0.75 -6.75
C LEU A 430 4.89 1.11 -5.70
N GLY A 431 4.91 0.42 -4.55
CA GLY A 431 5.89 0.61 -3.48
C GLY A 431 7.33 0.47 -3.98
N SER A 432 7.60 -0.56 -4.80
CA SER A 432 8.93 -0.77 -5.39
C SER A 432 9.36 0.32 -6.38
N VAL A 433 8.40 0.88 -7.14
CA VAL A 433 8.65 2.03 -8.03
C VAL A 433 9.01 3.25 -7.19
N TYR A 434 8.31 3.45 -6.07
CA TYR A 434 8.45 4.62 -5.24
C TYR A 434 9.66 4.62 -4.32
N GLU A 435 10.07 3.45 -3.82
CA GLU A 435 11.32 3.31 -3.05
C GLU A 435 12.52 3.82 -3.84
N SER A 436 12.53 3.62 -5.16
CA SER A 436 13.59 4.14 -6.01
C SER A 436 13.66 5.65 -6.07
N LEU A 437 12.52 6.33 -5.86
CA LEU A 437 12.43 7.78 -5.93
C LEU A 437 12.99 8.43 -4.65
N LEU A 438 12.99 7.68 -3.53
CA LEU A 438 13.60 8.13 -2.28
C LEU A 438 15.12 8.33 -2.39
N GLU A 439 15.77 7.71 -3.38
CA GLU A 439 17.21 7.87 -3.65
C GLU A 439 17.53 9.14 -4.47
N LEU A 440 16.53 9.80 -5.05
CA LEU A 440 16.73 10.92 -5.98
C LEU A 440 16.89 12.24 -5.22
N VAL A 441 17.94 12.98 -5.56
CA VAL A 441 18.19 14.33 -5.03
C VAL A 441 18.05 15.34 -6.18
N PRO A 442 17.10 16.29 -6.11
CA PRO A 442 16.82 17.20 -7.21
C PRO A 442 17.95 18.19 -7.44
N ALA A 443 18.28 18.41 -8.71
CA ALA A 443 19.19 19.45 -9.18
C ALA A 443 18.45 20.38 -10.15
N ILE A 444 18.66 21.69 -10.01
CA ILE A 444 18.03 22.69 -10.86
C ILE A 444 19.08 23.71 -11.29
N ASP A 445 19.23 23.86 -12.60
CA ASP A 445 19.94 24.96 -13.26
C ASP A 445 18.89 25.92 -13.81
N LEU A 446 18.66 27.02 -13.09
CA LEU A 446 17.64 28.01 -13.45
C LEU A 446 17.99 28.83 -14.70
N PRO A 447 19.23 29.31 -14.90
CA PRO A 447 19.64 29.95 -16.16
C PRO A 447 19.40 29.08 -17.39
N ALA A 448 19.78 27.80 -17.33
CA ALA A 448 19.56 26.85 -18.42
C ALA A 448 18.12 26.30 -18.46
N ARG A 449 17.33 26.51 -17.40
CA ARG A 449 15.99 25.96 -17.18
C ARG A 449 15.98 24.44 -17.28
N ILE A 450 16.99 23.81 -16.68
CA ILE A 450 17.18 22.36 -16.66
C ILE A 450 16.85 21.83 -15.27
N PHE A 451 16.08 20.75 -15.25
CA PHE A 451 15.80 19.96 -14.05
C PHE A 451 16.49 18.61 -14.18
N GLY A 452 17.11 18.14 -13.10
CA GLY A 452 17.92 16.93 -13.09
C GLY A 452 17.98 16.27 -11.72
N PHE A 453 18.79 15.23 -11.62
CA PHE A 453 19.11 14.55 -10.36
C PHE A 453 20.62 14.39 -10.20
N ILE A 454 21.12 14.66 -9.00
CA ILE A 454 22.54 14.51 -8.68
C ILE A 454 22.95 13.05 -8.84
N GLY A 455 24.02 12.80 -9.62
CA GLY A 455 24.52 11.46 -9.93
C GLY A 455 23.76 10.69 -11.00
N ARG A 456 22.76 11.32 -11.63
CA ARG A 456 22.14 10.84 -12.87
C ARG A 456 22.39 11.78 -14.04
N THR A 457 22.16 13.08 -13.85
CA THR A 457 22.30 14.11 -14.90
C THR A 457 23.55 14.97 -14.75
N GLU A 458 24.10 15.08 -13.55
CA GLU A 458 25.36 15.77 -13.25
C GLU A 458 26.42 14.75 -12.79
N GLU A 459 27.69 14.94 -13.17
CA GLU A 459 28.84 14.13 -12.74
C GLU A 459 29.15 14.35 -11.24
N GLY A 460 28.32 13.76 -10.37
CA GLY A 460 28.51 13.72 -8.93
C GLY A 460 28.18 12.33 -8.40
N SER A 461 29.16 11.61 -7.84
CA SER A 461 28.96 10.22 -7.38
C SER A 461 28.03 10.14 -6.16
N THR A 462 26.77 9.76 -6.38
CA THR A 462 25.86 9.28 -5.32
C THR A 462 25.47 7.81 -5.51
N VAL A 463 25.96 7.16 -6.57
CA VAL A 463 25.68 5.76 -6.92
C VAL A 463 26.27 4.83 -5.83
N GLY A 464 25.45 4.53 -4.82
CA GLY A 464 25.72 3.48 -3.83
C GLY A 464 25.76 3.89 -2.36
N ASN A 465 25.89 5.19 -2.03
CA ASN A 465 25.94 5.61 -0.61
C ASN A 465 24.54 5.78 0.02
N ALA A 466 23.54 6.24 -0.74
CA ALA A 466 22.18 6.44 -0.22
C ALA A 466 21.52 5.12 0.26
N ARG A 467 21.80 3.98 -0.40
CA ARG A 467 21.28 2.65 -0.01
C ARG A 467 21.74 2.18 1.37
N LYS A 468 22.98 2.51 1.76
CA LYS A 468 23.52 2.13 3.09
C LYS A 468 23.11 3.10 4.19
N LEU A 469 22.77 4.34 3.83
CA LEU A 469 22.41 5.41 4.76
C LEU A 469 20.90 5.48 5.06
N THR A 470 20.03 5.15 4.10
CA THR A 470 18.56 5.23 4.26
C THR A 470 17.92 3.92 4.73
N GLY A 471 18.61 2.77 4.60
CA GLY A 471 18.11 1.48 5.11
C GLY A 471 16.83 0.97 4.44
N SER A 472 16.40 1.57 3.34
CA SER A 472 15.19 1.23 2.59
C SER A 472 15.38 -0.07 1.80
N TYR A 473 15.04 -1.20 2.42
CA TYR A 473 15.00 -2.51 1.77
C TYR A 473 13.55 -2.98 1.63
N TYR A 474 13.11 -3.17 0.39
CA TYR A 474 11.88 -3.87 0.07
C TYR A 474 11.80 -5.22 0.79
N THR A 475 10.68 -5.48 1.46
CA THR A 475 10.41 -6.76 2.11
C THR A 475 9.52 -7.61 1.19
N PRO A 476 9.93 -8.82 0.77
CA PRO A 476 9.09 -9.69 -0.06
C PRO A 476 7.74 -10.01 0.61
N ASP A 477 6.66 -10.03 -0.17
CA ASP A 477 5.30 -10.28 0.33
C ASP A 477 5.18 -11.59 1.13
N SER A 478 5.85 -12.66 0.69
CA SER A 478 5.85 -13.94 1.43
C SER A 478 6.34 -13.80 2.87
N LEU A 479 7.32 -12.92 3.11
CA LEU A 479 7.82 -12.63 4.46
C LEU A 479 6.84 -11.73 5.23
N VAL A 480 6.20 -10.78 4.55
CA VAL A 480 5.16 -9.93 5.14
C VAL A 480 3.96 -10.77 5.59
N GLN A 481 3.46 -11.66 4.73
CA GLN A 481 2.33 -12.54 5.07
C GLN A 481 2.66 -13.46 6.25
N GLU A 482 3.87 -13.99 6.33
CA GLU A 482 4.30 -14.80 7.48
C GLU A 482 4.39 -13.97 8.77
N LEU A 483 4.84 -12.71 8.69
CA LEU A 483 4.84 -11.79 9.82
C LEU A 483 3.40 -11.48 10.28
N ILE A 484 2.48 -11.18 9.35
CA ILE A 484 1.07 -10.94 9.66
C ILE A 484 0.47 -12.18 10.34
N LYS A 485 0.72 -13.37 9.80
CA LYS A 485 0.21 -14.63 10.34
C LYS A 485 0.71 -14.89 11.76
N SER A 486 1.98 -14.62 12.03
CA SER A 486 2.60 -14.91 13.33
C SER A 486 2.40 -13.81 14.37
N ALA A 487 2.26 -12.54 13.97
CA ALA A 487 2.19 -11.40 14.89
C ALA A 487 0.79 -10.79 15.02
N LEU A 488 0.02 -10.66 13.93
CA LEU A 488 -1.27 -9.96 13.95
C LEU A 488 -2.45 -10.91 14.19
N ASN A 489 -2.47 -12.09 13.56
CA ASN A 489 -3.59 -13.04 13.73
C ASN A 489 -3.83 -13.42 15.22
N PRO A 490 -2.80 -13.72 16.04
CA PRO A 490 -3.01 -14.02 17.45
C PRO A 490 -3.61 -12.84 18.24
N VAL A 491 -3.25 -11.60 17.88
CA VAL A 491 -3.79 -10.39 18.51
C VAL A 491 -5.27 -10.22 18.17
N ILE A 492 -5.64 -10.47 16.92
CA ILE A 492 -7.05 -10.46 16.47
C ILE A 492 -7.85 -11.50 17.27
N GLU A 493 -7.39 -12.74 17.32
CA GLU A 493 -8.06 -13.83 18.03
C GLU A 493 -8.23 -13.52 19.52
N GLN A 494 -7.17 -13.05 20.18
CA GLN A 494 -7.20 -12.68 21.59
C GLN A 494 -8.18 -11.53 21.85
N ARG A 495 -8.23 -10.52 20.97
CA ARG A 495 -9.12 -9.36 21.12
C ARG A 495 -10.58 -9.78 20.99
N LEU A 496 -10.91 -10.58 19.99
CA LEU A 496 -12.27 -11.08 19.76
C LEU A 496 -12.74 -12.00 20.90
N ALA A 497 -11.85 -12.84 21.43
CA ALA A 497 -12.16 -13.69 22.58
C ALA A 497 -12.40 -12.90 23.87
N ALA A 498 -11.70 -11.76 24.05
CA ALA A 498 -11.86 -10.91 25.24
C ALA A 498 -13.14 -10.07 25.24
N GLN A 499 -13.70 -9.75 24.06
CA GLN A 499 -14.88 -8.89 23.90
C GLN A 499 -15.91 -9.53 22.95
N PRO A 500 -16.51 -10.68 23.31
CA PRO A 500 -17.45 -11.38 22.44
C PRO A 500 -18.78 -10.63 22.24
N ALA A 501 -19.11 -9.69 23.12
CA ALA A 501 -20.37 -8.93 23.07
C ALA A 501 -20.40 -7.87 21.94
N ASN A 502 -19.25 -7.37 21.50
CA ASN A 502 -19.16 -6.41 20.38
C ASN A 502 -17.85 -6.66 19.60
N PRO A 503 -17.81 -7.73 18.78
CA PRO A 503 -16.59 -8.14 18.10
C PRO A 503 -16.13 -7.11 17.05
N THR A 504 -17.07 -6.42 16.40
CA THR A 504 -16.80 -5.40 15.37
C THR A 504 -16.04 -4.20 15.94
N GLU A 505 -16.52 -3.61 17.04
CA GLU A 505 -15.79 -2.50 17.67
C GLU A 505 -14.51 -2.97 18.36
N ALA A 506 -14.49 -4.18 18.93
CA ALA A 506 -13.27 -4.75 19.51
C ALA A 506 -12.13 -4.85 18.50
N LEU A 507 -12.45 -5.26 17.26
CA LEU A 507 -11.51 -5.33 16.14
C LEU A 507 -11.06 -3.93 15.69
N LEU A 508 -11.98 -2.98 15.57
CA LEU A 508 -11.66 -1.59 15.19
C LEU A 508 -10.84 -0.83 16.26
N ALA A 509 -10.84 -1.32 17.50
CA ALA A 509 -9.99 -0.82 18.57
C ALA A 509 -8.55 -1.39 18.55
N ILE A 510 -8.20 -2.27 17.62
CA ILE A 510 -6.82 -2.77 17.49
C ILE A 510 -5.94 -1.66 16.90
N ARG A 511 -4.79 -1.42 17.52
CA ARG A 511 -3.79 -0.44 17.07
C ARG A 511 -2.53 -1.12 16.57
N VAL A 512 -2.29 -1.03 15.27
CA VAL A 512 -1.11 -1.60 14.59
C VAL A 512 -0.22 -0.49 14.10
N ILE A 513 1.08 -0.57 14.41
CA ILE A 513 2.08 0.40 13.95
C ILE A 513 3.22 -0.24 13.18
N ASP A 514 3.73 0.49 12.18
CA ASP A 514 5.09 0.34 11.66
C ASP A 514 5.91 1.60 11.96
N PRO A 515 6.94 1.54 12.84
CA PRO A 515 7.73 2.70 13.26
C PRO A 515 8.81 3.13 12.25
N ALA A 516 8.95 2.41 11.13
CA ALA A 516 9.80 2.78 10.00
C ALA A 516 9.11 2.33 8.70
N CYS A 517 7.93 2.90 8.46
CA CYS A 517 6.96 2.31 7.56
C CYS A 517 7.34 2.34 6.07
N GLY A 518 8.30 3.18 5.68
CA GLY A 518 8.68 3.31 4.28
C GLY A 518 7.45 3.61 3.41
N SER A 519 7.28 2.83 2.34
CA SER A 519 6.12 2.92 1.43
C SER A 519 4.80 2.38 2.01
N GLY A 520 4.77 1.91 3.26
CA GLY A 520 3.56 1.44 3.94
C GLY A 520 3.18 -0.01 3.65
N HIS A 521 4.10 -0.84 3.16
CA HIS A 521 3.79 -2.21 2.73
C HIS A 521 3.27 -3.09 3.88
N PHE A 522 3.90 -3.04 5.07
CA PHE A 522 3.38 -3.75 6.26
C PHE A 522 2.04 -3.20 6.74
N LEU A 523 1.90 -1.86 6.72
CA LEU A 523 0.66 -1.18 7.12
C LEU A 523 -0.53 -1.63 6.29
N LEU A 524 -0.32 -1.71 4.97
CA LEU A 524 -1.35 -2.16 4.05
C LEU A 524 -1.70 -3.64 4.24
N ALA A 525 -0.70 -4.51 4.42
CA ALA A 525 -0.95 -5.93 4.67
C ALA A 525 -1.75 -6.14 5.96
N ALA A 526 -1.43 -5.38 7.02
CA ALA A 526 -2.21 -5.36 8.26
C ALA A 526 -3.64 -4.85 8.03
N ALA A 527 -3.80 -3.78 7.27
CA ALA A 527 -5.09 -3.20 6.95
C ALA A 527 -5.99 -4.21 6.22
N ARG A 528 -5.45 -4.91 5.21
CA ARG A 528 -6.16 -5.96 4.46
C ARG A 528 -6.61 -7.09 5.38
N ARG A 529 -5.72 -7.57 6.27
CA ARG A 529 -6.03 -8.67 7.21
C ARG A 529 -7.14 -8.29 8.20
N LEU A 530 -7.08 -7.09 8.77
CA LEU A 530 -8.11 -6.59 9.67
C LEU A 530 -9.43 -6.34 8.92
N ALA A 531 -9.39 -5.79 7.71
CA ALA A 531 -10.56 -5.54 6.89
C ALA A 531 -11.27 -6.83 6.49
N GLU A 532 -10.51 -7.88 6.17
CA GLU A 532 -11.03 -9.23 5.90
C GLU A 532 -11.85 -9.73 7.10
N LYS A 533 -11.29 -9.64 8.30
CA LYS A 533 -11.96 -10.07 9.53
C LYS A 533 -13.17 -9.20 9.87
N LEU A 534 -13.08 -7.89 9.65
CA LEU A 534 -14.18 -6.96 9.88
C LEU A 534 -15.37 -7.24 8.93
N ALA A 535 -15.09 -7.48 7.65
CA ALA A 535 -16.11 -7.80 6.67
C ALA A 535 -16.79 -9.15 6.98
N GLN A 536 -16.02 -10.15 7.43
CA GLN A 536 -16.55 -11.44 7.90
C GLN A 536 -17.52 -11.26 9.07
N LEU A 537 -17.14 -10.47 10.08
CA LEU A 537 -17.98 -10.23 11.26
C LEU A 537 -19.29 -9.52 10.91
N ARG A 538 -19.24 -8.47 10.08
CA ARG A 538 -20.44 -7.73 9.66
C ARG A 538 -21.41 -8.55 8.84
N SER A 539 -20.89 -9.38 7.94
CA SER A 539 -21.71 -10.32 7.17
C SER A 539 -22.51 -11.27 8.08
N LEU A 540 -21.94 -11.65 9.24
CA LEU A 540 -22.65 -12.44 10.24
C LEU A 540 -23.71 -11.62 11.01
N GLU A 541 -23.43 -10.35 11.32
CA GLU A 541 -24.35 -9.43 12.00
C GLU A 541 -25.58 -9.09 11.15
N ASP A 542 -25.41 -8.85 9.85
CA ASP A 542 -26.47 -8.46 8.91
C ASP A 542 -27.33 -9.65 8.43
N GLY A 543 -27.15 -10.85 9.01
CA GLY A 543 -27.86 -12.06 8.60
C GLY A 543 -27.47 -12.58 7.20
N GLN A 544 -26.38 -12.06 6.62
CA GLN A 544 -25.81 -12.49 5.34
C GLN A 544 -24.88 -13.72 5.50
N GLU A 545 -24.78 -14.26 6.73
CA GLU A 545 -24.18 -15.55 7.12
C GLU A 545 -22.78 -15.86 6.56
N GLY A 546 -22.01 -14.82 6.16
CA GLY A 546 -20.61 -14.94 5.71
C GLY A 546 -20.36 -14.61 4.24
N ALA A 547 -21.38 -14.24 3.45
CA ALA A 547 -21.17 -13.69 2.12
C ALA A 547 -20.63 -12.25 2.21
N ILE A 548 -19.39 -12.03 1.76
CA ILE A 548 -18.76 -10.71 1.71
C ILE A 548 -18.92 -10.15 0.29
N GLN A 549 -19.63 -9.04 0.14
CA GLN A 549 -19.63 -8.31 -1.14
C GLN A 549 -18.34 -7.48 -1.27
N PRO A 550 -17.84 -7.22 -2.50
CA PRO A 550 -16.67 -6.38 -2.71
C PRO A 550 -16.79 -4.98 -2.08
N GLN A 551 -18.01 -4.42 -2.06
CA GLN A 551 -18.29 -3.11 -1.45
C GLN A 551 -18.13 -3.14 0.07
N ASP A 552 -18.59 -4.20 0.75
CA ASP A 552 -18.46 -4.36 2.20
C ASP A 552 -17.01 -4.40 2.64
N TYR A 553 -16.17 -5.10 1.86
CA TYR A 553 -14.74 -5.16 2.11
C TYR A 553 -14.06 -3.79 1.93
N ARG A 554 -14.38 -3.04 0.86
CA ARG A 554 -13.83 -1.68 0.67
C ARG A 554 -14.22 -0.77 1.82
N HIS A 555 -15.47 -0.84 2.26
CA HIS A 555 -15.96 -0.08 3.40
C HIS A 555 -15.27 -0.49 4.72
N ALA A 556 -15.06 -1.80 4.93
CA ALA A 556 -14.30 -2.32 6.06
C ALA A 556 -12.85 -1.83 6.04
N LEU A 557 -12.20 -1.90 4.89
CA LEU A 557 -10.81 -1.46 4.71
C LEU A 557 -10.66 0.04 4.96
N ARG A 558 -11.56 0.87 4.43
CA ARG A 558 -11.59 2.31 4.72
C ARG A 558 -11.64 2.58 6.23
N LYS A 559 -12.52 1.87 6.96
CA LYS A 559 -12.65 2.03 8.42
C LYS A 559 -11.41 1.56 9.18
N VAL A 560 -10.80 0.45 8.77
CA VAL A 560 -9.57 -0.07 9.38
C VAL A 560 -8.41 0.90 9.15
N VAL A 561 -8.21 1.38 7.92
CA VAL A 561 -7.15 2.36 7.61
C VAL A 561 -7.34 3.62 8.45
N ALA A 562 -8.57 4.08 8.64
CA ALA A 562 -8.87 5.29 9.42
C ALA A 562 -8.73 5.14 10.94
N ARG A 563 -8.84 3.93 11.52
CA ARG A 563 -8.90 3.72 12.99
C ARG A 563 -7.74 2.90 13.56
N CYS A 564 -7.21 1.95 12.79
CA CYS A 564 -6.34 0.90 13.31
C CYS A 564 -4.86 1.04 12.91
N ILE A 565 -4.58 1.74 11.82
CA ILE A 565 -3.26 1.72 11.16
C ILE A 565 -2.49 2.99 11.47
N TYR A 566 -1.28 2.84 12.01
CA TYR A 566 -0.36 3.90 12.40
C TYR A 566 1.01 3.70 11.76
N GLY A 567 1.69 4.79 11.43
CA GLY A 567 2.98 4.74 10.74
C GLY A 567 3.88 5.89 11.15
N VAL A 568 5.17 5.61 11.32
CA VAL A 568 6.20 6.63 11.52
C VAL A 568 7.34 6.39 10.54
N ASP A 569 7.87 7.48 9.96
CA ASP A 569 9.09 7.44 9.17
C ASP A 569 9.84 8.76 9.26
N ARG A 570 11.17 8.70 9.22
CA ARG A 570 12.03 9.89 9.25
C ARG A 570 11.92 10.69 7.95
N ASN A 571 11.68 10.01 6.83
CA ASN A 571 11.57 10.62 5.52
C ASN A 571 10.12 11.06 5.26
N PRO A 572 9.85 12.38 5.10
CA PRO A 572 8.51 12.86 4.74
C PRO A 572 7.93 12.17 3.51
N MET A 573 8.78 11.87 2.53
CA MET A 573 8.35 11.22 1.30
C MET A 573 7.85 9.79 1.52
N ALA A 574 8.43 9.06 2.48
CA ALA A 574 7.94 7.74 2.84
C ALA A 574 6.52 7.81 3.41
N ILE A 575 6.25 8.76 4.30
CA ILE A 575 4.90 9.00 4.83
C ILE A 575 3.91 9.36 3.72
N GLU A 576 4.28 10.23 2.79
CA GLU A 576 3.44 10.55 1.63
C GLU A 576 3.10 9.29 0.82
N LEU A 577 4.08 8.41 0.59
CA LEU A 577 3.92 7.15 -0.14
C LEU A 577 3.00 6.17 0.58
N ALA A 578 3.21 5.98 1.88
CA ALA A 578 2.35 5.14 2.71
C ALA A 578 0.91 5.65 2.67
N ARG A 579 0.71 6.97 2.79
CA ARG A 579 -0.60 7.61 2.69
C ARG A 579 -1.26 7.32 1.34
N MET A 580 -0.53 7.48 0.24
CA MET A 580 -1.06 7.20 -1.11
C MET A 580 -1.46 5.74 -1.29
N ALA A 581 -0.61 4.80 -0.84
CA ALA A 581 -0.89 3.37 -0.95
C ALA A 581 -2.17 2.98 -0.18
N LEU A 582 -2.33 3.53 1.01
CA LEU A 582 -3.53 3.32 1.84
C LEU A 582 -4.78 3.96 1.22
N TRP A 583 -4.67 5.14 0.62
CA TRP A 583 -5.78 5.78 -0.12
C TRP A 583 -6.19 5.01 -1.37
N LEU A 584 -5.24 4.51 -2.16
CA LEU A 584 -5.52 3.74 -3.37
C LEU A 584 -6.23 2.42 -3.08
N GLU A 585 -5.88 1.76 -1.98
CA GLU A 585 -6.49 0.50 -1.60
C GLU A 585 -7.81 0.72 -0.84
N GLY A 586 -7.85 1.68 0.09
CA GLY A 586 -9.01 2.00 0.92
C GLY A 586 -10.04 2.93 0.27
N TYR A 587 -9.94 3.16 -1.04
CA TYR A 587 -10.87 4.01 -1.78
C TYR A 587 -12.27 3.36 -1.83
N GLU A 588 -13.28 4.16 -1.49
CA GLU A 588 -14.69 3.80 -1.53
C GLU A 588 -15.40 4.77 -2.48
N GLU A 589 -16.20 4.23 -3.40
CA GLU A 589 -16.92 5.00 -4.42
C GLU A 589 -17.80 6.09 -3.79
N GLY A 590 -17.66 7.33 -4.29
CA GLY A 590 -18.45 8.46 -3.82
C GLY A 590 -18.06 9.05 -2.46
N ARG A 591 -17.03 8.52 -1.78
CA ARG A 591 -16.52 9.08 -0.52
C ARG A 591 -15.19 9.82 -0.71
N PRO A 592 -14.92 10.86 0.11
CA PRO A 592 -13.67 11.60 0.05
C PRO A 592 -12.48 10.76 0.49
N LEU A 593 -11.26 11.14 0.13
CA LEU A 593 -10.06 10.52 0.70
C LEU A 593 -9.97 10.85 2.19
N GLY A 594 -9.80 9.83 3.03
CA GLY A 594 -9.80 10.00 4.49
C GLY A 594 -8.56 10.76 4.99
N PHE A 595 -8.71 11.53 6.06
CA PHE A 595 -7.58 12.18 6.72
C PHE A 595 -6.76 11.17 7.55
N LEU A 596 -5.45 11.03 7.28
CA LEU A 596 -4.58 10.01 7.90
C LEU A 596 -3.40 10.57 8.72
N ASP A 597 -3.18 11.89 8.75
CA ASP A 597 -1.93 12.46 9.29
C ASP A 597 -1.77 12.31 10.80
N HIS A 598 -2.88 12.24 11.53
CA HIS A 598 -2.84 11.96 12.97
C HIS A 598 -2.36 10.53 13.29
N HIS A 599 -2.38 9.62 12.31
CA HIS A 599 -1.86 8.25 12.42
C HIS A 599 -0.54 8.03 11.67
N LEU A 600 -0.27 8.80 10.62
CA LEU A 600 0.95 8.74 9.82
C LEU A 600 1.81 9.98 10.08
N GLN A 601 2.85 9.84 10.89
CA GLN A 601 3.65 10.97 11.36
C GLN A 601 5.11 10.91 10.91
N VAL A 602 5.70 12.08 10.67
CA VAL A 602 7.11 12.20 10.30
C VAL A 602 7.95 12.35 11.56
N GLY A 603 8.93 11.46 11.74
CA GLY A 603 9.81 11.50 12.90
C GLY A 603 10.85 10.37 12.90
N ASP A 604 11.95 10.58 13.62
CA ASP A 604 12.91 9.53 13.90
C ASP A 604 12.44 8.71 15.11
N ALA A 605 11.89 7.53 14.84
CA ALA A 605 11.40 6.61 15.85
C ALA A 605 12.43 6.22 16.94
N LEU A 606 13.73 6.44 16.69
CA LEU A 606 14.81 6.13 17.63
C LEU A 606 15.16 7.29 18.57
N PHE A 607 14.79 8.52 18.23
CA PHE A 607 15.07 9.71 19.04
C PHE A 607 13.79 10.25 19.65
N GLY A 608 13.83 10.55 20.94
CA GLY A 608 12.70 11.14 21.67
C GLY A 608 12.38 10.39 22.94
N LEU A 609 11.30 10.83 23.58
CA LEU A 609 10.80 10.20 24.81
C LEU A 609 9.85 9.06 24.45
N THR A 610 10.00 7.92 25.12
CA THR A 610 9.02 6.82 25.10
C THR A 610 8.06 6.86 26.29
N ASP A 611 8.44 7.56 27.35
CA ASP A 611 7.65 7.78 28.55
C ASP A 611 7.97 9.18 29.12
N LEU A 612 6.91 9.95 29.41
CA LEU A 612 7.04 11.29 29.98
C LEU A 612 7.55 11.25 31.42
N THR A 613 7.46 10.12 32.14
CA THR A 613 8.01 10.01 33.50
C THR A 613 9.52 10.31 33.56
N GLY A 614 10.24 10.16 32.44
CA GLY A 614 11.63 10.56 32.30
C GLY A 614 11.89 12.05 32.62
N LEU A 615 10.91 12.93 32.37
CA LEU A 615 11.01 14.36 32.70
C LEU A 615 11.21 14.59 34.20
N LYS A 616 10.60 13.74 35.04
CA LYS A 616 10.74 13.82 36.51
C LYS A 616 12.12 13.39 37.00
N GLN A 617 12.89 12.68 36.19
CA GLN A 617 14.23 12.20 36.56
C GLN A 617 15.32 13.25 36.28
N GLY A 618 14.99 14.31 35.54
CA GLY A 618 15.93 15.32 35.10
C GLY A 618 16.83 14.86 33.95
N ILE A 619 17.76 15.71 33.54
CA ILE A 619 18.71 15.43 32.47
C ILE A 619 19.87 14.60 33.03
N ALA A 620 20.07 13.40 32.48
CA ALA A 620 21.12 12.52 32.97
C ALA A 620 22.53 13.12 32.76
N LYS A 621 23.45 12.82 33.68
CA LYS A 621 24.85 13.30 33.64
C LYS A 621 25.58 12.91 32.35
N ASP A 622 25.12 11.86 31.67
CA ASP A 622 25.70 11.39 30.41
C ASP A 622 25.52 12.38 29.25
N ALA A 623 24.51 13.27 29.31
CA ALA A 623 24.31 14.33 28.32
C ALA A 623 25.50 15.30 28.25
N PHE A 624 26.20 15.50 29.37
CA PHE A 624 27.30 16.46 29.53
C PHE A 624 28.69 15.82 29.47
N LYS A 625 28.78 14.55 29.04
CA LYS A 625 30.08 13.93 28.79
C LYS A 625 30.63 14.44 27.46
N PRO A 626 31.89 14.90 27.39
CA PRO A 626 32.44 15.48 26.17
C PRO A 626 32.41 14.48 25.01
N LEU A 627 31.87 14.92 23.88
CA LEU A 627 31.90 14.25 22.58
C LEU A 627 33.04 14.82 21.71
N SER A 628 33.20 14.26 20.51
CA SER A 628 34.21 14.75 19.56
C SER A 628 33.79 16.13 19.07
N GLY A 629 34.62 17.14 19.31
CA GLY A 629 34.32 18.52 18.95
C GLY A 629 33.73 19.36 20.09
N ASP A 630 33.48 18.78 21.27
CA ASP A 630 33.09 19.55 22.47
C ASP A 630 34.31 20.04 23.26
N ASP A 631 34.14 21.17 23.94
CA ASP A 631 35.07 21.65 24.95
C ASP A 631 34.89 20.89 26.27
N LYS A 632 35.99 20.34 26.80
CA LYS A 632 35.97 19.53 28.03
C LYS A 632 35.67 20.35 29.28
N ASP A 633 36.08 21.61 29.33
CA ASP A 633 35.89 22.47 30.49
C ASP A 633 34.45 23.01 30.52
N VAL A 634 33.90 23.39 29.36
CA VAL A 634 32.46 23.70 29.22
C VAL A 634 31.59 22.51 29.66
N CYS A 635 31.93 21.30 29.22
CA CYS A 635 31.21 20.08 29.63
C CYS A 635 31.24 19.85 31.16
N LYS A 636 32.36 20.16 31.83
CA LYS A 636 32.46 20.04 33.31
C LYS A 636 31.58 21.05 34.01
N GLU A 637 31.59 22.31 33.58
CA GLU A 637 30.77 23.37 34.18
C GLU A 637 29.28 23.09 33.98
N LEU A 638 28.86 22.68 32.79
CA LEU A 638 27.48 22.26 32.52
C LEU A 638 27.08 21.03 33.35
N ALA A 639 27.97 20.04 33.53
CA ALA A 639 27.71 18.89 34.38
C ALA A 639 27.52 19.28 35.85
N LYS A 640 28.26 20.29 36.34
CA LYS A 640 28.14 20.84 37.69
C LYS A 640 26.83 21.61 37.86
N ALA A 641 26.47 22.46 36.91
CA ALA A 641 25.17 23.15 36.87
C ALA A 641 24.00 22.16 36.85
N ASN A 642 24.09 21.12 36.02
CA ASN A 642 23.09 20.06 35.95
C ASN A 642 22.94 19.30 37.28
N ALA A 643 24.03 19.05 38.00
CA ALA A 643 23.99 18.38 39.31
C ALA A 643 23.22 19.20 40.36
N ALA A 644 23.26 20.54 40.29
CA ALA A 644 22.44 21.40 41.14
C ALA A 644 20.95 21.25 40.79
N GLY A 645 20.59 21.26 39.50
CA GLY A 645 19.22 21.03 39.05
C GLY A 645 18.65 19.66 39.44
N LEU A 646 19.45 18.59 39.32
CA LEU A 646 19.05 17.24 39.75
C LEU A 646 18.75 17.16 41.26
N LYS A 647 19.53 17.86 42.09
CA LYS A 647 19.27 17.92 43.54
C LYS A 647 17.95 18.65 43.83
N GLN A 648 17.66 19.72 43.08
CA GLN A 648 16.42 20.48 43.24
C GLN A 648 15.19 19.63 42.87
N ILE A 649 15.22 18.94 41.72
CA ILE A 649 14.15 18.01 41.31
C ILE A 649 13.93 16.92 42.37
N ALA A 650 15.01 16.32 42.88
CA ALA A 650 14.92 15.28 43.91
C ALA A 650 14.29 15.79 45.22
N LYS A 651 14.63 17.01 45.63
CA LYS A 651 14.07 17.66 46.83
C LYS A 651 12.57 17.88 46.69
N ASP A 652 12.11 18.36 45.54
CA ASP A 652 10.70 18.71 45.34
C ASP A 652 9.82 17.46 45.18
N LEU A 653 10.37 16.39 44.56
CA LEU A 653 9.75 15.05 44.54
C LEU A 653 9.57 14.47 45.96
N GLN A 654 10.58 14.60 46.82
CA GLN A 654 10.50 14.16 48.22
C GLN A 654 9.53 15.00 49.04
N GLY A 655 9.45 16.31 48.75
CA GLY A 655 8.55 17.26 49.41
C GLY A 655 7.09 17.18 48.96
N LYS A 656 6.72 16.31 48.02
CA LYS A 656 5.39 16.26 47.36
C LYS A 656 4.96 17.60 46.76
N GLN A 657 5.91 18.48 46.40
CA GLN A 657 5.58 19.69 45.65
C GLN A 657 5.04 19.32 44.27
N MET A 658 4.01 20.03 43.81
CA MET A 658 3.42 19.83 42.49
C MET A 658 4.44 20.23 41.41
N LEU A 659 5.15 19.23 40.87
CA LEU A 659 5.61 19.31 39.48
C LEU A 659 4.35 19.28 38.60
N LEU A 660 4.35 20.02 37.47
CA LEU A 660 3.33 19.93 36.43
C LEU A 660 2.91 18.47 36.23
N GLY A 661 1.61 18.24 36.11
CA GLY A 661 1.08 16.94 35.71
C GLY A 661 1.81 16.50 34.45
N VAL A 662 2.62 15.44 34.58
CA VAL A 662 3.38 14.87 33.45
C VAL A 662 2.46 13.97 32.60
N ASP A 663 1.14 14.11 32.80
CA ASP A 663 0.09 13.49 32.02
C ASP A 663 -0.38 14.45 30.92
N ASN A 664 -0.23 14.03 29.66
CA ASN A 664 -0.66 14.77 28.48
C ASN A 664 -2.20 14.72 28.30
N ARG A 665 -2.97 15.11 29.32
CA ARG A 665 -4.44 15.04 29.30
C ARG A 665 -5.06 16.00 28.30
N SER A 666 -4.59 17.25 28.26
CA SER A 666 -5.06 18.25 27.30
C SER A 666 -4.80 17.77 25.86
N GLY A 667 -3.61 17.24 25.60
CA GLY A 667 -3.29 16.67 24.29
C GLY A 667 -4.15 15.44 23.94
N LEU A 668 -4.45 14.58 24.92
CA LEU A 668 -5.35 13.44 24.74
C LEU A 668 -6.79 13.88 24.39
N GLU A 669 -7.34 14.85 25.13
CA GLU A 669 -8.70 15.35 24.91
C GLU A 669 -8.84 16.01 23.54
N ALA A 670 -7.88 16.86 23.16
CA ALA A 670 -7.84 17.49 21.84
C ALA A 670 -7.76 16.45 20.72
N LEU A 671 -6.90 15.43 20.87
CA LEU A 671 -6.75 14.40 19.84
C LEU A 671 -7.98 13.49 19.72
N ARG A 672 -8.61 13.13 20.85
CA ARG A 672 -9.88 12.38 20.84
C ARG A 672 -10.99 13.18 20.15
N ALA A 673 -11.05 14.49 20.36
CA ALA A 673 -12.00 15.34 19.65
C ALA A 673 -11.76 15.28 18.13
N ILE A 674 -10.51 15.36 17.68
CA ILE A 674 -10.12 15.23 16.27
C ILE A 674 -10.51 13.85 15.70
N GLU A 675 -10.27 12.77 16.44
CA GLU A 675 -10.61 11.41 15.99
C GLU A 675 -12.12 11.24 15.78
N THR A 676 -12.95 11.85 16.63
CA THR A 676 -14.41 11.80 16.55
C THR A 676 -15.03 12.71 15.48
N LEU A 677 -14.26 13.64 14.89
CA LEU A 677 -14.77 14.48 13.81
C LEU A 677 -15.21 13.62 12.61
N PRO A 678 -16.36 13.95 11.99
CA PRO A 678 -16.83 13.23 10.81
C PRO A 678 -15.87 13.45 9.63
N ALA A 679 -15.90 12.55 8.66
CA ALA A 679 -15.00 12.54 7.50
C ALA A 679 -15.68 11.94 6.24
N ASP A 680 -16.98 12.17 6.12
CA ASP A 680 -17.82 11.65 5.05
C ASP A 680 -17.96 12.64 3.88
N THR A 681 -17.65 13.93 4.09
CA THR A 681 -17.57 14.94 3.03
C THR A 681 -16.19 15.61 2.99
N PRO A 682 -15.77 16.18 1.85
CA PRO A 682 -14.50 16.93 1.75
C PRO A 682 -14.40 18.07 2.77
N GLU A 683 -15.50 18.76 3.05
CA GLU A 683 -15.54 19.87 4.01
C GLU A 683 -15.27 19.37 5.43
N GLN A 684 -15.82 18.20 5.77
CA GLN A 684 -15.55 17.55 7.06
C GLN A 684 -14.09 17.10 7.17
N VAL A 685 -13.53 16.54 6.09
CA VAL A 685 -12.11 16.17 6.02
C VAL A 685 -11.21 17.41 6.19
N ALA A 686 -11.52 18.51 5.50
CA ALA A 686 -10.79 19.77 5.62
C ALA A 686 -10.89 20.39 7.02
N ALA A 687 -12.06 20.32 7.65
CA ALA A 687 -12.24 20.76 9.04
C ALA A 687 -11.39 19.93 10.02
N LYS A 688 -11.33 18.61 9.81
CA LYS A 688 -10.48 17.69 10.59
C LYS A 688 -8.99 17.99 10.40
N GLU A 689 -8.55 18.26 9.18
CA GLU A 689 -7.18 18.68 8.89
C GLU A 689 -6.84 20.03 9.54
N GLN A 690 -7.74 21.00 9.49
CA GLN A 690 -7.53 22.29 10.15
C GLN A 690 -7.43 22.15 11.68
N ALA A 691 -8.28 21.33 12.29
CA ALA A 691 -8.22 21.02 13.72
C ALA A 691 -6.89 20.35 14.09
N TRP A 692 -6.39 19.44 13.25
CA TRP A 692 -5.08 18.82 13.42
C TRP A 692 -3.92 19.82 13.33
N ARG A 693 -3.93 20.73 12.35
CA ARG A 693 -2.88 21.76 12.22
C ARG A 693 -2.83 22.65 13.47
N ARG A 694 -3.99 23.09 13.97
CA ARG A 694 -4.08 23.86 15.23
C ARG A 694 -3.53 23.05 16.41
N PHE A 695 -3.89 21.78 16.51
CA PHE A 695 -3.35 20.89 17.55
C PHE A 695 -1.83 20.77 17.49
N LEU A 696 -1.24 20.61 16.29
CA LEU A 696 0.21 20.54 16.14
C LEU A 696 0.89 21.85 16.57
N GLU A 697 0.33 23.00 16.17
CA GLU A 697 0.84 24.32 16.58
C GLU A 697 0.78 24.51 18.10
N GLU A 698 -0.36 24.20 18.73
CA GLU A 698 -0.55 24.29 20.18
C GLU A 698 0.35 23.30 20.94
N SER A 699 0.44 22.05 20.45
CA SER A 699 1.24 20.99 21.07
C SER A 699 2.73 21.29 21.01
N ALA A 700 3.23 21.84 19.89
CA ALA A 700 4.63 22.20 19.72
C ALA A 700 5.10 23.30 20.69
N HIS A 701 4.19 24.21 21.08
CA HIS A 701 4.48 25.29 22.02
C HIS A 701 4.07 24.95 23.46
N SER A 702 3.64 23.72 23.71
CA SER A 702 3.21 23.29 25.04
C SER A 702 4.40 23.22 26.01
N PRO A 703 4.18 23.49 27.31
CA PRO A 703 5.21 23.32 28.34
C PRO A 703 5.86 21.92 28.35
N LEU A 704 5.06 20.89 28.06
CA LEU A 704 5.55 19.50 27.98
C LEU A 704 6.44 19.27 26.77
N ALA A 705 6.13 19.86 25.60
CA ALA A 705 6.99 19.79 24.43
C ALA A 705 8.32 20.49 24.68
N HIS A 706 8.31 21.72 25.21
CA HIS A 706 9.53 22.42 25.58
C HIS A 706 10.38 21.65 26.61
N ALA A 707 9.75 21.01 27.60
CA ALA A 707 10.45 20.17 28.57
C ALA A 707 11.06 18.92 27.92
N ALA A 708 10.34 18.29 27.00
CA ALA A 708 10.80 17.13 26.25
C ALA A 708 11.98 17.46 25.32
N ASP A 709 11.86 18.57 24.59
CA ASP A 709 12.93 19.12 23.74
C ASP A 709 14.13 19.52 24.58
N ALA A 710 13.96 20.18 25.73
CA ALA A 710 15.07 20.52 26.61
C ALA A 710 15.84 19.29 27.09
N LEU A 711 15.13 18.21 27.44
CA LEU A 711 15.76 16.96 27.88
C LEU A 711 16.58 16.31 26.76
N VAL A 712 16.02 16.19 25.55
CA VAL A 712 16.69 15.53 24.42
C VAL A 712 17.74 16.44 23.78
N GLY A 713 17.45 17.73 23.63
CA GLY A 713 18.31 18.76 23.08
C GLY A 713 19.63 18.89 23.83
N ALA A 714 19.68 18.64 25.14
CA ALA A 714 20.92 18.58 25.91
C ALA A 714 21.93 17.55 25.34
N TYR A 715 21.45 16.47 24.71
CA TYR A 715 22.30 15.48 24.04
C TYR A 715 22.71 15.86 22.61
N LEU A 716 21.94 16.74 21.96
CA LEU A 716 22.13 17.10 20.56
C LEU A 716 22.99 18.35 20.38
N LEU A 717 22.90 19.30 21.32
CA LEU A 717 23.64 20.56 21.26
C LEU A 717 25.13 20.36 21.54
N ALA A 718 25.95 20.97 20.68
CA ALA A 718 27.39 21.08 20.85
C ALA A 718 27.73 21.89 22.11
N LYS A 719 28.78 21.51 22.82
CA LYS A 719 29.17 22.12 24.11
C LYS A 719 30.49 22.86 23.95
N MET A 720 30.39 24.06 23.39
CA MET A 720 31.49 24.97 23.08
C MET A 720 31.35 26.24 23.91
N GLU A 721 32.40 27.07 23.97
CA GLU A 721 32.36 28.34 24.74
C GLU A 721 31.24 29.27 24.26
N ASP A 722 31.00 29.33 22.95
CA ASP A 722 29.97 30.16 22.31
C ASP A 722 28.55 29.59 22.44
N THR A 723 28.40 28.28 22.68
CA THR A 723 27.10 27.61 22.83
C THR A 723 26.77 27.23 24.27
N ALA A 724 27.67 27.48 25.25
CA ALA A 724 27.50 27.04 26.63
C ALA A 724 26.17 27.51 27.25
N ASP A 725 25.79 28.77 27.00
CA ASP A 725 24.57 29.38 27.55
C ASP A 725 23.27 28.89 26.89
N THR A 726 23.37 28.19 25.76
CA THR A 726 22.21 27.64 25.03
C THR A 726 21.95 26.16 25.35
N VAL A 727 22.82 25.49 26.12
CA VAL A 727 22.64 24.08 26.48
C VAL A 727 21.69 23.96 27.69
N PRO A 728 20.54 23.29 27.54
CA PRO A 728 19.60 23.11 28.65
C PRO A 728 20.19 22.18 29.72
N THR A 729 19.91 22.51 30.99
CA THR A 729 20.28 21.70 32.16
C THR A 729 19.05 21.34 32.98
N SER A 730 19.20 20.44 33.96
CA SER A 730 18.08 20.02 34.81
C SER A 730 17.40 21.17 35.57
N ILE A 731 18.06 22.31 35.77
CA ILE A 731 17.43 23.48 36.41
C ILE A 731 16.41 24.14 35.47
N ILE A 732 16.74 24.23 34.17
CA ILE A 732 15.84 24.76 33.14
C ILE A 732 14.68 23.80 32.94
N LEU A 733 14.95 22.49 32.88
CA LEU A 733 13.92 21.46 32.83
C LEU A 733 12.98 21.53 34.04
N HIS A 734 13.52 21.73 35.25
CA HIS A 734 12.73 21.92 36.46
C HIS A 734 11.86 23.19 36.38
N ALA A 735 12.41 24.31 35.91
CA ALA A 735 11.67 25.55 35.72
C ALA A 735 10.51 25.37 34.71
N LEU A 736 10.74 24.65 33.60
CA LEU A 736 9.70 24.31 32.63
C LEU A 736 8.58 23.45 33.24
N LEU A 737 8.90 22.59 34.20
CA LEU A 737 7.94 21.73 34.90
C LEU A 737 7.27 22.38 36.11
N THR A 738 7.68 23.57 36.55
CA THR A 738 7.14 24.21 37.77
C THR A 738 6.57 25.61 37.51
N ALA A 739 7.19 26.38 36.62
CA ALA A 739 6.79 27.74 36.26
C ALA A 739 7.06 28.00 34.76
N PRO A 740 6.30 27.37 33.85
CA PRO A 740 6.62 27.34 32.42
C PRO A 740 6.63 28.72 31.75
N GLU A 741 5.70 29.62 32.09
CA GLU A 741 5.65 30.99 31.53
C GLU A 741 6.91 31.79 31.88
N ARG A 742 7.36 31.65 33.13
CA ARG A 742 8.57 32.30 33.62
C ARG A 742 9.81 31.69 32.95
N ALA A 743 9.88 30.36 32.86
CA ALA A 743 10.98 29.66 32.21
C ALA A 743 11.14 30.02 30.73
N GLN A 744 10.03 30.18 30.00
CA GLN A 744 10.07 30.60 28.59
C GLN A 744 10.65 32.02 28.41
N THR A 745 10.53 32.87 29.41
CA THR A 745 11.10 34.23 29.38
C THR A 745 12.55 34.26 29.85
N GLU A 746 12.84 33.63 31.00
CA GLU A 746 14.17 33.64 31.63
C GLU A 746 15.19 32.72 30.93
N HIS A 747 14.70 31.69 30.23
CA HIS A 747 15.52 30.67 29.56
C HIS A 747 15.15 30.52 28.08
N ALA A 748 14.72 31.59 27.43
CA ALA A 748 14.30 31.60 26.03
C ALA A 748 15.36 31.00 25.07
N ALA A 749 16.63 31.41 25.22
CA ALA A 749 17.72 30.97 24.35
C ALA A 749 17.97 29.44 24.39
N PRO A 750 18.16 28.80 25.57
CA PRO A 750 18.35 27.35 25.61
C PRO A 750 17.11 26.54 25.22
N ILE A 751 15.91 27.05 25.46
CA ILE A 751 14.67 26.41 25.00
C ILE A 751 14.60 26.44 23.47
N ALA A 752 14.84 27.59 22.85
CA ALA A 752 14.84 27.75 21.40
C ALA A 752 15.91 26.87 20.73
N ALA A 753 17.14 26.86 21.27
CA ALA A 753 18.22 26.02 20.74
C ALA A 753 17.91 24.53 20.87
N ALA A 754 17.33 24.10 21.99
CA ALA A 754 16.93 22.71 22.18
C ALA A 754 15.84 22.27 21.19
N ARG A 755 14.83 23.13 20.98
CA ARG A 755 13.77 22.90 19.99
C ARG A 755 14.32 22.82 18.58
N GLU A 756 15.15 23.78 18.17
CA GLU A 756 15.77 23.79 16.84
C GLU A 756 16.61 22.53 16.60
N ALA A 757 17.41 22.11 17.59
CA ALA A 757 18.18 20.88 17.50
C ALA A 757 17.28 19.63 17.38
N CYS A 758 16.15 19.60 18.09
CA CYS A 758 15.18 18.51 18.02
C CYS A 758 14.45 18.48 16.66
N GLU A 759 14.06 19.63 16.12
CA GLU A 759 13.47 19.77 14.78
C GLU A 759 14.44 19.29 13.69
N GLN A 760 15.71 19.71 13.74
CA GLN A 760 16.75 19.29 12.80
C GLN A 760 17.02 17.77 12.87
N ALA A 761 17.03 17.21 14.08
CA ALA A 761 17.20 15.77 14.30
C ALA A 761 15.93 14.95 14.03
N ARG A 762 14.78 15.61 13.84
CA ARG A 762 13.44 15.01 13.71
C ARG A 762 13.08 14.15 14.92
N VAL A 763 13.34 14.65 16.13
CA VAL A 763 13.03 13.96 17.38
C VAL A 763 11.53 13.66 17.45
N PHE A 764 11.18 12.43 17.84
CA PHE A 764 9.81 11.96 17.92
C PHE A 764 9.44 11.58 19.36
N HIS A 765 8.78 12.49 20.07
CA HIS A 765 8.31 12.24 21.44
C HIS A 765 7.00 11.42 21.41
N TRP A 766 7.12 10.10 21.52
CA TRP A 766 6.02 9.14 21.36
C TRP A 766 4.74 9.47 22.16
N PRO A 767 4.79 9.80 23.48
CA PRO A 767 3.58 10.12 24.23
C PRO A 767 2.95 11.48 23.90
N LEU A 768 3.70 12.38 23.23
CA LEU A 768 3.18 13.66 22.75
C LEU A 768 2.60 13.52 21.35
N ALA A 769 3.22 12.70 20.51
CA ALA A 769 2.78 12.40 19.15
C ALA A 769 1.53 11.51 19.10
N PHE A 770 1.47 10.49 19.97
CA PHE A 770 0.35 9.53 20.05
C PHE A 770 -0.23 9.41 21.48
N PRO A 771 -0.77 10.51 22.05
CA PRO A 771 -1.29 10.48 23.41
C PRO A 771 -2.44 9.48 23.58
N GLN A 772 -3.28 9.28 22.58
CA GLN A 772 -4.40 8.31 22.61
C GLN A 772 -3.95 6.86 22.71
N VAL A 773 -2.73 6.56 22.24
CA VAL A 773 -2.17 5.21 22.26
C VAL A 773 -1.43 4.96 23.58
N PHE A 774 -0.58 5.89 23.98
CA PHE A 774 0.29 5.73 25.16
C PHE A 774 -0.48 5.84 26.48
N THR A 775 -1.60 6.55 26.52
CA THR A 775 -2.50 6.58 27.69
C THR A 775 -3.24 5.27 27.91
N GLU A 776 -3.39 4.44 26.87
CA GLU A 776 -4.08 3.15 26.92
C GLU A 776 -3.12 1.94 26.95
N GLY A 777 -1.82 2.20 27.13
CA GLY A 777 -0.81 1.17 27.35
C GLY A 777 0.00 0.76 26.11
N GLY A 778 -0.10 1.52 25.01
CA GLY A 778 0.72 1.34 23.80
C GLY A 778 -0.03 0.68 22.62
N PHE A 779 0.73 0.32 21.59
CA PHE A 779 0.22 -0.38 20.41
C PHE A 779 -0.02 -1.86 20.71
N ASP A 780 -1.04 -2.44 20.08
CA ASP A 780 -1.38 -3.86 20.21
C ASP A 780 -0.47 -4.75 19.37
N CYS A 781 -0.05 -4.26 18.22
CA CYS A 781 0.85 -4.95 17.31
C CYS A 781 1.86 -3.97 16.71
N VAL A 782 3.14 -4.35 16.72
CA VAL A 782 4.22 -3.60 16.08
C VAL A 782 4.75 -4.47 14.95
N LEU A 783 4.65 -3.97 13.74
CA LEU A 783 5.16 -4.59 12.52
C LEU A 783 6.34 -3.76 12.01
N GLY A 784 7.20 -4.35 11.20
CA GLY A 784 8.32 -3.63 10.59
C GLY A 784 9.59 -4.47 10.52
N ASN A 785 10.50 -4.03 9.67
CA ASN A 785 11.80 -4.66 9.51
C ASN A 785 12.70 -4.29 10.71
N PRO A 786 13.34 -5.24 11.43
CA PRO A 786 14.20 -4.88 12.55
C PRO A 786 15.32 -3.93 12.10
N PRO A 787 15.62 -2.86 12.87
CA PRO A 787 16.61 -1.86 12.46
C PRO A 787 17.98 -2.51 12.28
N GLY A 788 18.62 -2.24 11.14
CA GLY A 788 19.87 -2.84 10.64
C GLY A 788 21.15 -2.54 11.43
N SER A 789 21.11 -2.58 12.76
CA SER A 789 22.28 -2.65 13.63
C SER A 789 22.46 -4.05 14.23
N ALA A 790 22.54 -5.05 13.35
CA ALA A 790 23.16 -6.35 13.64
C ALA A 790 24.33 -6.55 12.66
N SER A 791 25.32 -5.67 12.74
CA SER A 791 26.56 -5.83 11.98
C SER A 791 27.35 -7.03 12.50
N SER A 792 27.60 -7.97 11.58
CA SER A 792 28.48 -9.15 11.64
C SER A 792 27.92 -10.45 12.26
N CYS A 793 27.17 -11.20 11.46
CA CYS A 793 27.32 -12.65 11.46
C CYS A 793 27.68 -13.07 10.03
N ARG A 794 28.98 -13.16 9.73
CA ARG A 794 29.46 -13.71 8.46
C ARG A 794 29.04 -15.18 8.38
N ARG A 795 28.17 -15.51 7.43
CA ARG A 795 27.96 -16.90 6.96
C ARG A 795 29.29 -17.44 6.43
N LYS A 796 29.86 -18.43 7.11
CA LYS A 796 30.70 -19.45 6.46
C LYS A 796 29.78 -20.58 6.03
N ASN A 797 29.98 -21.04 4.80
CA ASN A 797 29.22 -22.09 4.13
C ASN A 797 29.20 -23.41 4.92
N SER A 798 27.99 -23.90 5.23
CA SER A 798 27.58 -25.30 5.12
C SER A 798 26.06 -25.40 5.35
N SER A 799 25.46 -26.47 4.84
CA SER A 799 24.04 -26.82 4.64
C SER A 799 23.07 -26.60 5.84
N PRO A 800 21.74 -26.71 5.63
CA PRO A 800 20.72 -25.89 6.31
C PRO A 800 20.45 -26.34 7.75
N PRO A 801 20.11 -25.44 8.69
CA PRO A 801 19.56 -25.87 9.96
C PRO A 801 18.05 -25.63 10.06
N ALA A 802 17.43 -26.62 10.68
CA ALA A 802 16.06 -26.72 11.09
C ALA A 802 15.58 -25.57 12.00
N THR A 803 14.26 -25.42 12.00
CA THR A 803 13.40 -24.75 12.97
C THR A 803 13.99 -24.71 14.39
N ALA A 804 14.40 -23.51 14.84
CA ALA A 804 14.73 -23.25 16.23
C ALA A 804 13.45 -23.11 17.06
N THR A 805 13.02 -24.22 17.65
CA THR A 805 12.07 -24.22 18.77
C THR A 805 12.75 -23.65 20.01
N TRP A 806 12.27 -22.50 20.49
CA TRP A 806 12.80 -21.86 21.70
C TRP A 806 12.27 -22.60 22.95
N ARG A 807 13.14 -23.41 23.56
CA ARG A 807 12.87 -24.17 24.80
C ARG A 807 12.57 -23.24 25.99
N LYS A 808 11.55 -23.62 26.78
CA LYS A 808 11.26 -23.10 28.14
C LYS A 808 12.46 -23.28 29.09
N PRO A 809 12.74 -22.35 30.03
CA PRO A 809 13.61 -22.64 31.15
C PRO A 809 12.90 -23.54 32.18
N ALA A 810 13.68 -24.44 32.78
CA ALA A 810 13.24 -25.48 33.69
C ALA A 810 12.58 -24.95 34.98
N THR A 811 11.48 -25.58 35.38
CA THR A 811 10.82 -25.46 36.69
C THR A 811 11.46 -26.36 37.74
N ARG A 812 11.53 -25.89 39.00
CA ARG A 812 11.39 -26.73 40.21
C ARG A 812 10.58 -25.99 41.29
N PRO A 813 9.90 -26.72 42.20
CA PRO A 813 8.46 -26.55 42.40
C PRO A 813 8.09 -25.97 43.78
N ASN A 814 7.01 -25.18 43.83
CA ASN A 814 5.89 -25.31 44.77
C ASN A 814 4.74 -24.38 44.32
N ALA A 815 3.51 -24.88 44.48
CA ALA A 815 2.23 -24.49 43.87
C ALA A 815 1.59 -23.18 44.43
N PRO A 816 0.32 -22.81 44.09
CA PRO A 816 -0.30 -22.57 42.77
C PRO A 816 -1.07 -21.22 42.67
N SER A 817 -1.54 -20.92 41.44
CA SER A 817 -2.77 -20.17 41.06
C SER A 817 -2.67 -18.74 40.48
N ALA A 818 -3.16 -18.66 39.23
CA ALA A 818 -3.88 -17.59 38.51
C ALA A 818 -3.35 -16.13 38.50
N SER A 819 -2.94 -15.66 37.31
CA SER A 819 -3.65 -14.56 36.59
C SER A 819 -2.91 -14.10 35.33
N SER A 820 -3.67 -13.88 34.25
CA SER A 820 -3.42 -13.03 33.07
C SER A 820 -2.01 -12.49 32.81
N GLY A 821 -1.32 -13.01 31.79
CA GLY A 821 -0.08 -12.41 31.30
C GLY A 821 0.45 -13.08 30.04
N SER A 822 0.07 -12.56 28.87
CA SER A 822 0.71 -12.92 27.59
C SER A 822 0.56 -11.77 26.60
N VAL A 823 1.62 -11.53 25.80
CA VAL A 823 1.79 -10.52 24.73
C VAL A 823 2.13 -9.08 25.15
N ARG A 824 1.68 -8.56 26.31
CA ARG A 824 2.12 -7.23 26.84
C ARG A 824 3.63 -7.13 27.17
N ALA A 825 4.35 -8.26 27.16
CA ALA A 825 5.70 -8.36 27.69
C ALA A 825 6.82 -8.06 26.66
N TYR A 826 6.55 -7.99 25.36
CA TYR A 826 7.65 -7.83 24.40
C TYR A 826 8.21 -6.41 24.37
N TRP A 827 7.34 -5.38 24.49
CA TRP A 827 7.79 -3.99 24.72
C TRP A 827 8.10 -3.70 26.19
N ARG A 828 7.50 -4.40 27.17
CA ARG A 828 8.02 -4.31 28.55
C ARG A 828 9.45 -4.86 28.61
N ALA A 829 9.80 -6.00 28.04
CA ALA A 829 11.16 -6.55 28.17
C ALA A 829 12.22 -5.77 27.37
N THR A 830 11.88 -5.17 26.22
CA THR A 830 12.83 -4.34 25.45
C THR A 830 12.86 -2.86 25.85
N CYS A 831 11.82 -2.34 26.51
CA CYS A 831 11.79 -0.94 26.98
C CYS A 831 11.77 -0.76 28.52
N THR A 832 11.68 -1.84 29.31
CA THR A 832 12.04 -1.82 30.75
C THR A 832 13.47 -2.27 31.03
N GLN A 833 14.23 -2.69 30.01
CA GLN A 833 15.64 -2.35 30.06
C GLN A 833 15.70 -0.84 29.93
N THR A 834 15.93 -0.14 31.04
CA THR A 834 16.63 1.14 31.01
C THR A 834 17.73 1.00 29.98
N TRP A 835 17.52 1.55 28.78
CA TRP A 835 18.54 1.56 27.76
C TRP A 835 19.73 2.21 28.43
N PRO A 836 20.84 1.50 28.68
CA PRO A 836 21.97 2.16 29.29
C PRO A 836 22.33 3.28 28.32
N THR A 837 22.30 4.51 28.82
CA THR A 837 22.68 5.78 28.17
C THR A 837 23.97 5.68 27.32
N LYS A 838 24.75 4.60 27.49
CA LYS A 838 25.84 4.15 26.62
C LYS A 838 25.48 3.92 25.13
N ARG A 839 24.24 3.57 24.73
CA ARG A 839 23.93 3.22 23.30
C ARG A 839 23.45 4.37 22.41
N VAL A 840 22.95 5.47 22.97
CA VAL A 840 22.70 6.72 22.21
C VAL A 840 24.01 7.26 21.61
N ARG A 841 25.11 7.06 22.35
CA ARG A 841 26.47 7.49 22.00
C ARG A 841 27.07 6.81 20.78
N THR A 842 26.71 5.55 20.48
CA THR A 842 27.26 4.82 19.33
C THR A 842 26.61 5.23 18.02
N LYS A 843 25.33 5.66 18.05
CA LYS A 843 24.61 6.14 16.85
C LYS A 843 24.96 7.60 16.50
N LEU A 844 25.13 8.49 17.49
CA LEU A 844 25.60 9.88 17.26
C LEU A 844 27.00 9.94 16.61
N LYS A 845 27.86 8.95 16.89
CA LYS A 845 29.22 8.85 16.32
C LYS A 845 29.25 8.69 14.80
N ASN A 846 28.21 8.07 14.23
CA ASN A 846 28.11 7.83 12.78
C ASN A 846 27.35 8.92 12.03
N ALA A 847 26.54 9.73 12.73
CA ALA A 847 25.77 10.83 12.12
C ALA A 847 26.64 12.08 11.89
N PHE A 848 27.54 12.41 12.83
CA PHE A 848 28.37 13.63 12.74
C PHE A 848 29.62 13.50 11.87
N THR A 849 30.12 12.28 11.63
CA THR A 849 31.31 12.09 10.77
C THR A 849 31.01 12.22 9.27
N ALA A 850 29.74 12.30 8.86
CA ALA A 850 29.34 12.40 7.46
C ALA A 850 29.22 13.83 6.92
N ASN A 851 29.16 14.86 7.79
CA ASN A 851 28.82 16.24 7.39
C ASN A 851 29.97 17.26 7.50
N SER A 852 31.19 16.85 7.82
CA SER A 852 32.31 17.80 7.95
C SER A 852 33.62 17.23 7.40
N SER A 853 33.79 17.20 6.07
CA SER A 853 35.10 17.10 5.42
C SER A 853 35.03 17.58 3.97
N PRO A 854 35.73 18.66 3.58
CA PRO A 854 35.96 18.95 2.16
C PRO A 854 36.96 17.93 1.60
N PRO A 855 36.87 17.54 0.31
CA PRO A 855 37.77 16.55 -0.26
C PRO A 855 39.18 17.13 -0.41
N ALA A 856 40.14 16.57 0.33
CA ALA A 856 41.55 16.86 0.15
C ALA A 856 42.00 16.37 -1.23
N VAL A 857 42.35 17.31 -2.12
CA VAL A 857 42.95 17.06 -3.43
C VAL A 857 44.34 16.40 -3.22
N ARG A 858 44.41 15.07 -3.37
CA ARG A 858 45.69 14.37 -3.49
C ARG A 858 46.29 14.62 -4.88
N ARG A 859 47.19 15.61 -4.97
CA ARG A 859 48.10 15.76 -6.12
C ARG A 859 48.99 14.51 -6.23
N ARG A 860 48.81 13.71 -7.29
CA ARG A 860 49.78 12.68 -7.69
C ARG A 860 50.95 13.36 -8.42
N ARG A 861 52.18 13.11 -7.98
CA ARG A 861 53.41 13.44 -8.71
C ARG A 861 53.51 12.59 -10.00
N PRO A 862 54.04 13.13 -11.11
CA PRO A 862 54.28 12.38 -12.33
C PRO A 862 55.57 11.56 -12.22
N ALA A 863 55.57 10.34 -12.78
CA ALA A 863 56.77 9.55 -12.99
C ALA A 863 57.24 9.74 -14.44
N CYS A 864 58.50 10.13 -14.62
CA CYS A 864 59.16 10.22 -15.93
C CYS A 864 59.67 8.85 -16.41
N SER A 865 59.36 8.56 -17.68
CA SER A 865 60.04 7.87 -18.80
C SER A 865 61.45 7.26 -18.59
N PRO A 866 61.87 6.25 -19.41
CA PRO A 866 62.32 6.51 -20.80
C PRO A 866 61.98 5.45 -21.87
N MET A 867 62.04 5.94 -23.12
CA MET A 867 61.94 5.31 -24.45
C MET A 867 60.56 4.95 -24.99
#